data_AF-A0A3P8QJM1-F1
#
_entry.id   AF-A0A3P8QJM1-F1
#
_cell.length_a   1.000
_cell.length_b   1.000
_cell.length_c   1.000
_cell.angle_alpha   90.00
_cell.angle_beta   90.00
_cell.angle_gamma   90.00
#
_symmetry.space_group_name_H-M   'P 1'
#
loop_
_entity.id
_entity.type
_entity.pdbx_description
1 polymer ?
#
loop_
_entity_poly.entity_id
_entity_poly.type
_entity_poly.pdbx_seq_one_letter_code
_entity_poly.pdbx_strand_id
1 'polypeptide(L)'
;MELAYVCEWEKRPKSTHCPSIPLVCSWSCRNLVAFTTDLKSEDDDKSTQTNTHTHTHTHTQVNTQTHAELDVLFSDVSHMIHIIDTEHPWDVFSINSGHTEVISCLEWDQSGSRLLSADGDGQIKCWSMSDHLVNSWESVLSSSLDGDPIIALSWLHNGVKLALHVEMSGSTNFGEKFSRVKFSPSLTLFGGKPMEGWLAVTVSGLVTVSLLKPGGALLTASESLCRLRGRVALADIAFTGGGNIVVAATDGSSSSPVQFYKVVVSVVSEKCRIDTELLPSLFLRCTTDPLRREKYPAVTHLKFLTRENSEQVLLCASNQNGSIVECWSLRKEGLPVNNIFQHCSPVVGEKQPTILKWRILTTTSDLERVSAVALPKLPISISNTELKFCPGLGLALAFHDGSIQILHRLSLHTMGVFYGASSAQRPGDESAIKRQRTAGPTVHFKALQFSWTSLALAGVDNHGKLHMLRVSPSMGQVLEMNTTLRHLLFLLEYCMVTGYDWWDVLLHVQPSMVHNLVEKLHEEYMRQNQALQQVLATRIVAVKASLCKLSTATAARACDFHAKLLLIAISSTLKSLLRPHVLNTPDKSPGDRLTEICAKNTDTDIDKVMLNLKTEEFVLDGPPLQSLQQLIQWVGDFVLYLLANLPNQGSMVRPGFGFMRDGASLGMLREMLVMIRIWGLLKPGCLPTFTATSDNQDSMLLLFRLLTKLWLCSRDDGAPQDPDDSLIDECCLLPSQLLVPSMDWLPVNDGVMVKLQGKHPLRLQFGKASSLPSNAPPTPLEVFNRTPGSQRMDNLRCVHMGVCPTEESKACTRCGCVTMLRSPNKTNAMKQWEQRWIKNCLCGGLWRRIPPTFT
;
A
#
# COMPACT_ATOMS: atom_id res chain seq x y z
N MET A 1 -10.26 19.82 1.49
CA MET A 1 -9.89 18.76 0.54
C MET A 1 -9.37 19.43 -0.70
N GLU A 2 -8.36 18.85 -1.36
CA GLU A 2 -7.77 19.43 -2.57
C GLU A 2 -7.56 18.33 -3.60
N LEU A 3 -7.71 18.64 -4.89
CA LEU A 3 -7.43 17.69 -5.97
C LEU A 3 -5.92 17.54 -6.15
N ALA A 4 -5.38 16.32 -6.03
CA ALA A 4 -3.98 16.02 -6.28
C ALA A 4 -3.73 15.80 -7.78
N TYR A 5 -4.47 14.86 -8.37
CA TYR A 5 -4.42 14.62 -9.81
C TYR A 5 -5.72 14.01 -10.33
N VAL A 6 -5.92 14.11 -11.64
CA VAL A 6 -6.92 13.37 -12.40
C VAL A 6 -6.20 12.56 -13.46
N CYS A 7 -6.49 11.27 -13.55
CA CYS A 7 -6.02 10.41 -14.61
C CYS A 7 -7.19 10.09 -15.56
N GLU A 8 -6.99 10.33 -16.85
CA GLU A 8 -8.02 10.12 -17.87
C GLU A 8 -7.52 9.22 -19.01
N TRP A 9 -8.46 8.60 -19.73
CA TRP A 9 -8.18 7.81 -20.91
C TRP A 9 -7.88 8.70 -22.13
N GLU A 10 -7.12 8.21 -23.10
CA GLU A 10 -6.96 8.92 -24.38
C GLU A 10 -8.31 9.15 -25.05
N LYS A 11 -8.49 10.32 -25.70
CA LYS A 11 -9.71 10.73 -26.43
C LYS A 11 -10.37 9.54 -27.13
N ARG A 12 -11.41 9.00 -26.51
CA ARG A 12 -12.31 7.98 -27.07
C ARG A 12 -13.72 8.58 -27.18
N PRO A 13 -14.52 8.17 -28.18
CA PRO A 13 -15.84 8.74 -28.41
C PRO A 13 -16.64 8.72 -27.10
N LYS A 14 -17.21 9.87 -26.74
CA LYS A 14 -18.11 9.95 -25.60
C LYS A 14 -19.24 8.98 -25.88
N SER A 15 -19.36 7.90 -25.10
CA SER A 15 -20.61 7.16 -25.11
C SER A 15 -21.71 8.13 -24.71
N THR A 16 -22.66 8.36 -25.61
CA THR A 16 -23.86 9.17 -25.34
C THR A 16 -24.82 8.45 -24.39
N HIS A 17 -24.56 7.17 -24.13
CA HIS A 17 -25.26 6.34 -23.16
C HIS A 17 -24.24 5.71 -22.20
N CYS A 18 -24.06 6.31 -21.04
CA CYS A 18 -23.59 5.58 -19.87
C CYS A 18 -24.87 5.05 -19.20
N PRO A 19 -25.22 3.75 -19.32
CA PRO A 19 -26.34 3.21 -18.57
C PRO A 19 -26.04 3.35 -17.08
N SER A 20 -27.04 3.20 -16.22
CA SER A 20 -26.92 3.26 -14.76
C SER A 20 -26.14 2.06 -14.17
N ILE A 21 -24.97 1.77 -14.73
CA ILE A 21 -24.08 0.67 -14.36
C ILE A 21 -23.36 1.08 -13.08
N PRO A 22 -23.35 0.23 -12.02
CA PRO A 22 -22.53 0.48 -10.85
C PRO A 22 -21.05 0.48 -11.22
N LEU A 23 -20.36 1.58 -10.96
CA LEU A 23 -18.90 1.61 -10.93
C LEU A 23 -18.44 1.28 -9.50
N VAL A 24 -17.40 0.48 -9.38
CA VAL A 24 -16.83 0.10 -8.10
C VAL A 24 -15.35 0.46 -8.04
N CYS A 25 -14.89 0.85 -6.86
CA CYS A 25 -13.48 1.05 -6.61
C CYS A 25 -13.09 0.54 -5.22
N SER A 26 -11.84 0.10 -5.08
CA SER A 26 -11.31 -0.44 -3.84
C SER A 26 -9.82 -0.12 -3.71
N TRP A 27 -9.34 0.09 -2.49
CA TRP A 27 -7.98 0.56 -2.20
C TRP A 27 -7.29 -0.36 -1.20
N SER A 28 -6.16 -0.95 -1.59
CA SER A 28 -5.36 -1.87 -0.78
C SER A 28 -4.42 -1.19 0.23
N CYS A 29 -3.95 -1.92 1.23
CA CYS A 29 -2.99 -1.43 2.23
C CYS A 29 -1.57 -1.17 1.65
N ARG A 30 -1.34 -1.55 0.39
CA ARG A 30 -0.11 -1.32 -0.36
C ARG A 30 -0.18 -0.15 -1.35
N ASN A 31 -1.21 0.69 -1.22
CA ASN A 31 -1.47 1.82 -2.11
C ASN A 31 -1.69 1.46 -3.59
N LEU A 32 -2.31 0.31 -3.82
CA LEU A 32 -2.93 -0.04 -5.10
C LEU A 32 -4.43 0.29 -5.09
N VAL A 33 -4.91 0.90 -6.16
CA VAL A 33 -6.34 1.19 -6.39
C VAL A 33 -6.84 0.31 -7.53
N ALA A 34 -7.89 -0.47 -7.26
CA ALA A 34 -8.62 -1.23 -8.27
C ALA A 34 -9.96 -0.54 -8.54
N PHE A 35 -10.35 -0.44 -9.81
CA PHE A 35 -11.64 0.15 -10.20
C PHE A 35 -12.14 -0.41 -11.52
N THR A 36 -13.45 -0.28 -11.76
CA THR A 36 -14.09 -0.63 -13.03
C THR A 36 -14.43 0.62 -13.83
N THR A 37 -14.50 0.47 -15.15
CA THR A 37 -15.08 1.45 -16.05
C THR A 37 -15.96 0.74 -17.08
N ASP A 38 -16.88 1.47 -17.69
CA ASP A 38 -17.77 0.99 -18.76
C ASP A 38 -17.16 1.17 -20.17
N LEU A 39 -15.83 1.29 -20.28
CA LEU A 39 -15.14 1.77 -21.47
C LEU A 39 -14.49 0.65 -22.32
N LYS A 40 -15.06 0.33 -23.48
CA LYS A 40 -14.43 -0.55 -24.48
C LYS A 40 -13.10 0.03 -25.02
N SER A 41 -12.12 -0.84 -25.24
CA SER A 41 -10.85 -0.55 -25.90
C SER A 41 -10.89 -0.98 -27.37
N GLU A 42 -10.56 -0.08 -28.31
CA GLU A 42 -10.47 -0.41 -29.75
C GLU A 42 -9.30 -1.37 -30.07
N ASP A 43 -8.34 -1.54 -29.15
CA ASP A 43 -7.18 -2.43 -29.36
C ASP A 43 -7.51 -3.91 -29.06
N ASP A 44 -8.59 -4.20 -28.34
CA ASP A 44 -8.97 -5.57 -27.98
C ASP A 44 -9.46 -6.39 -29.19
N ASP A 45 -10.02 -5.73 -30.21
CA ASP A 45 -10.46 -6.37 -31.46
C ASP A 45 -9.28 -6.76 -32.38
N LYS A 46 -8.09 -6.17 -32.19
CA LYS A 46 -6.88 -6.51 -32.98
C LYS A 46 -6.11 -7.70 -32.40
N SER A 47 -6.18 -7.92 -31.09
CA SER A 47 -5.45 -9.01 -30.41
C SER A 47 -6.11 -10.39 -30.60
N THR A 48 -7.38 -10.43 -31.00
CA THR A 48 -8.16 -11.66 -31.22
C THR A 48 -8.06 -12.20 -32.65
N GLN A 49 -7.41 -11.51 -33.59
CA GLN A 49 -7.30 -11.95 -35.00
C GLN A 49 -5.91 -12.45 -35.45
N THR A 50 -4.86 -12.41 -34.63
CA THR A 50 -3.50 -12.76 -35.11
C THR A 50 -2.86 -14.03 -34.55
N ASN A 51 -3.60 -14.91 -33.86
CA ASN A 51 -3.05 -16.21 -33.47
C ASN A 51 -4.05 -17.35 -33.69
N THR A 52 -4.15 -17.84 -34.92
CA THR A 52 -4.36 -19.27 -35.21
C THR A 52 -4.21 -19.55 -36.72
N HIS A 53 -3.61 -20.70 -37.02
CA HIS A 53 -3.48 -21.39 -38.32
C HIS A 53 -2.29 -21.07 -39.24
N THR A 54 -1.22 -21.84 -39.04
CA THR A 54 -0.39 -22.37 -40.13
C THR A 54 -0.94 -23.74 -40.60
N HIS A 55 -0.92 -23.90 -41.93
CA HIS A 55 -0.96 -25.12 -42.76
C HIS A 55 -2.30 -25.77 -43.24
N THR A 56 -2.54 -25.51 -44.54
CA THR A 56 -2.75 -26.42 -45.69
C THR A 56 -4.11 -27.06 -46.02
N HIS A 57 -4.60 -26.59 -47.19
CA HIS A 57 -5.15 -27.31 -48.35
C HIS A 57 -6.67 -27.40 -48.62
N THR A 58 -6.97 -26.98 -49.85
CA THR A 58 -8.01 -27.36 -50.83
C THR A 58 -9.39 -26.68 -50.82
N HIS A 59 -9.60 -25.93 -51.92
CA HIS A 59 -10.83 -25.53 -52.59
C HIS A 59 -12.13 -26.27 -52.19
N THR A 60 -13.15 -25.50 -51.83
CA THR A 60 -14.41 -25.44 -52.59
C THR A 60 -15.21 -24.22 -52.14
N GLN A 61 -15.61 -23.39 -53.12
CA GLN A 61 -16.56 -22.29 -52.93
C GLN A 61 -17.96 -22.88 -52.74
N VAL A 62 -18.64 -22.50 -51.65
CA VAL A 62 -20.10 -22.47 -51.62
C VAL A 62 -20.54 -21.17 -50.96
N ASN A 63 -21.20 -20.35 -51.75
CA ASN A 63 -21.94 -19.16 -51.36
C ASN A 63 -23.10 -19.53 -50.43
N THR A 64 -23.14 -18.95 -49.24
CA THR A 64 -24.39 -18.64 -48.54
C THR A 64 -24.20 -17.36 -47.74
N GLN A 65 -24.38 -16.22 -48.42
CA GLN A 65 -24.80 -14.97 -47.77
C GLN A 65 -26.25 -15.16 -47.31
N THR A 66 -26.51 -15.02 -46.01
CA THR A 66 -27.66 -14.30 -45.40
C THR A 66 -27.78 -14.68 -43.92
N HIS A 67 -27.86 -13.67 -43.04
CA HIS A 67 -28.08 -13.67 -41.58
C HIS A 67 -26.94 -13.11 -40.71
N ALA A 68 -26.37 -11.97 -41.10
CA ALA A 68 -25.53 -11.16 -40.21
C ALA A 68 -25.85 -9.68 -40.40
N GLU A 69 -27.05 -9.24 -40.00
CA GLU A 69 -27.40 -7.81 -40.08
C GLU A 69 -28.39 -7.33 -38.99
N LEU A 70 -28.42 -8.01 -37.83
CA LEU A 70 -29.27 -7.61 -36.69
C LEU A 70 -28.57 -7.53 -35.32
N ASP A 71 -27.26 -7.78 -35.23
CA ASP A 71 -26.50 -7.72 -33.94
C ASP A 71 -25.79 -6.39 -33.66
N VAL A 72 -25.97 -5.38 -34.50
CA VAL A 72 -25.33 -4.07 -34.30
C VAL A 72 -26.34 -3.13 -33.64
N LEU A 73 -26.47 -3.15 -32.31
CA LEU A 73 -26.96 -2.00 -31.50
C LEU A 73 -26.92 -2.18 -29.95
N PHE A 74 -26.25 -3.20 -29.39
CA PHE A 74 -25.93 -3.20 -27.96
C PHE A 74 -24.49 -2.71 -27.76
N SER A 75 -24.31 -1.62 -26.99
CA SER A 75 -22.97 -1.20 -26.58
C SER A 75 -22.40 -2.27 -25.65
N ASP A 76 -21.46 -3.07 -26.16
CA ASP A 76 -20.82 -4.13 -25.41
C ASP A 76 -20.01 -3.52 -24.25
N VAL A 77 -20.47 -3.73 -23.02
CA VAL A 77 -19.86 -3.17 -21.81
C VAL A 77 -18.54 -3.89 -21.55
N SER A 78 -17.43 -3.16 -21.44
CA SER A 78 -16.16 -3.79 -21.08
C SER A 78 -16.16 -4.15 -19.58
N HIS A 79 -16.15 -5.44 -19.24
CA HIS A 79 -16.05 -5.90 -17.85
C HIS A 79 -14.59 -5.83 -17.34
N MET A 80 -13.95 -4.68 -17.51
CA MET A 80 -12.52 -4.50 -17.22
C MET A 80 -12.29 -4.18 -15.75
N ILE A 81 -11.23 -4.76 -15.18
CA ILE A 81 -10.70 -4.36 -13.88
C ILE A 81 -9.39 -3.61 -14.13
N HIS A 82 -9.33 -2.35 -13.70
CA HIS A 82 -8.14 -1.51 -13.79
C HIS A 82 -7.47 -1.45 -12.43
N ILE A 83 -6.16 -1.69 -12.38
CA ILE A 83 -5.34 -1.63 -11.18
C ILE A 83 -4.22 -0.61 -11.42
N ILE A 84 -4.07 0.34 -10.51
CA ILE A 84 -2.99 1.32 -10.54
C ILE A 84 -2.19 1.31 -9.23
N ASP A 85 -0.90 1.62 -9.32
CA ASP A 85 -0.09 2.09 -8.20
C ASP A 85 -0.25 3.63 -8.13
N THR A 86 -0.52 4.17 -6.94
CA THR A 86 -0.76 5.61 -6.77
C THR A 86 0.47 6.48 -7.07
N GLU A 87 1.68 5.91 -7.03
CA GLU A 87 2.93 6.57 -7.38
C GLU A 87 3.14 6.63 -8.91
N HIS A 88 2.57 5.69 -9.67
CA HIS A 88 2.64 5.61 -11.13
C HIS A 88 1.24 5.48 -11.76
N PRO A 89 0.35 6.49 -11.59
CA PRO A 89 -1.05 6.37 -11.99
C PRO A 89 -1.29 6.24 -13.50
N TRP A 90 -0.28 6.55 -14.33
CA TRP A 90 -0.33 6.34 -15.79
C TRP A 90 -0.03 4.88 -16.18
N ASP A 91 0.71 4.13 -15.37
CA ASP A 91 1.05 2.72 -15.61
C ASP A 91 -0.12 1.81 -15.17
N VAL A 92 -1.32 2.06 -15.72
CA VAL A 92 -2.51 1.27 -15.41
C VAL A 92 -2.39 -0.14 -15.98
N PHE A 93 -2.65 -1.14 -15.13
CA PHE A 93 -2.81 -2.51 -15.56
C PHE A 93 -4.30 -2.81 -15.73
N SER A 94 -4.73 -3.17 -16.94
CA SER A 94 -6.14 -3.43 -17.25
C SER A 94 -6.34 -4.91 -17.55
N ILE A 95 -7.27 -5.54 -16.84
CA ILE A 95 -7.57 -6.97 -16.93
C ILE A 95 -8.93 -7.13 -17.60
N ASN A 96 -8.99 -7.91 -18.68
CA ASN A 96 -10.26 -8.47 -19.14
C ASN A 96 -10.68 -9.55 -18.14
N SER A 97 -11.66 -9.22 -17.30
CA SER A 97 -12.02 -10.08 -16.18
C SER A 97 -12.70 -11.39 -16.61
N GLY A 98 -13.20 -11.46 -17.85
CA GLY A 98 -14.05 -12.54 -18.34
C GLY A 98 -15.34 -12.73 -17.54
N HIS A 99 -15.78 -11.70 -16.80
CA HIS A 99 -17.14 -11.62 -16.28
C HIS A 99 -18.11 -11.38 -17.44
N THR A 100 -19.27 -12.02 -17.37
CA THR A 100 -20.34 -11.92 -18.37
C THR A 100 -21.29 -10.77 -18.07
N GLU A 101 -21.29 -10.27 -16.83
CA GLU A 101 -22.15 -9.21 -16.35
C GLU A 101 -21.36 -8.11 -15.64
N VAL A 102 -22.04 -7.01 -15.34
CA VAL A 102 -21.44 -5.87 -14.64
C VAL A 102 -20.82 -6.31 -13.31
N ILE A 103 -19.56 -5.93 -13.10
CA ILE A 103 -18.86 -6.17 -11.84
C ILE A 103 -19.47 -5.29 -10.75
N SER A 104 -20.06 -5.93 -9.74
CA SER A 104 -20.77 -5.28 -8.62
C SER A 104 -19.91 -5.12 -7.37
N CYS A 105 -18.80 -5.86 -7.24
CA CYS A 105 -17.96 -5.88 -6.04
C CYS A 105 -16.47 -5.96 -6.40
N LEU A 106 -15.63 -5.23 -5.66
CA LEU A 106 -14.17 -5.35 -5.68
C LEU A 106 -13.61 -5.30 -4.24
N GLU A 107 -12.92 -6.36 -3.80
CA GLU A 107 -12.46 -6.47 -2.41
C GLU A 107 -11.01 -6.99 -2.29
N TRP A 108 -10.14 -6.14 -1.74
CA TRP A 108 -8.75 -6.49 -1.45
C TRP A 108 -8.65 -7.42 -0.24
N ASP A 109 -7.71 -8.37 -0.30
CA ASP A 109 -7.31 -9.11 0.88
C ASP A 109 -6.50 -8.22 1.85
N GLN A 110 -6.35 -8.67 3.10
CA GLN A 110 -5.64 -7.88 4.12
C GLN A 110 -4.17 -7.61 3.77
N SER A 111 -3.56 -8.45 2.93
CA SER A 111 -2.19 -8.26 2.47
C SER A 111 -2.07 -7.31 1.27
N GLY A 112 -3.16 -7.00 0.56
CA GLY A 112 -3.13 -6.22 -0.69
C GLY A 112 -2.48 -6.97 -1.87
N SER A 113 -2.45 -8.30 -1.84
CA SER A 113 -1.87 -9.14 -2.92
C SER A 113 -2.89 -9.98 -3.67
N ARG A 114 -4.12 -10.06 -3.16
CA ARG A 114 -5.26 -10.68 -3.86
C ARG A 114 -6.43 -9.72 -3.91
N LEU A 115 -7.19 -9.82 -4.98
CA LEU A 115 -8.39 -9.03 -5.24
C LEU A 115 -9.53 -9.99 -5.56
N LEU A 116 -10.69 -9.82 -4.93
CA LEU A 116 -11.91 -10.48 -5.35
C LEU A 116 -12.69 -9.55 -6.28
N SER A 117 -13.28 -10.12 -7.32
CA SER A 117 -14.34 -9.49 -8.11
C SER A 117 -15.58 -10.37 -8.11
N ALA A 118 -16.75 -9.75 -8.21
CA ALA A 118 -18.00 -10.46 -8.46
C ALA A 118 -18.91 -9.68 -9.39
N ASP A 119 -19.77 -10.38 -10.12
CA ASP A 119 -20.67 -9.79 -11.12
C ASP A 119 -22.17 -10.03 -10.85
N GLY A 120 -22.98 -9.46 -11.74
CA GLY A 120 -24.44 -9.60 -11.77
C GLY A 120 -24.96 -10.98 -12.16
N ASP A 121 -24.11 -11.92 -12.60
CA ASP A 121 -24.50 -13.29 -12.95
C ASP A 121 -24.17 -14.30 -11.84
N GLY A 122 -23.63 -13.82 -10.72
CA GLY A 122 -23.26 -14.66 -9.59
C GLY A 122 -21.85 -15.25 -9.67
N GLN A 123 -21.01 -14.83 -10.63
CA GLN A 123 -19.61 -15.24 -10.67
C GLN A 123 -18.78 -14.47 -9.66
N ILE A 124 -17.87 -15.18 -8.99
CA ILE A 124 -16.86 -14.64 -8.09
C ILE A 124 -15.49 -15.12 -8.60
N LYS A 125 -14.56 -14.19 -8.78
CA LYS A 125 -13.18 -14.49 -9.19
C LYS A 125 -12.19 -13.95 -8.18
N CYS A 126 -11.18 -14.76 -7.89
CA CYS A 126 -10.04 -14.38 -7.05
C CYS A 126 -8.81 -14.18 -7.93
N TRP A 127 -8.33 -12.95 -7.94
CA TRP A 127 -7.13 -12.51 -8.65
C TRP A 127 -5.95 -12.50 -7.69
N SER A 128 -4.77 -12.93 -8.17
CA SER A 128 -3.52 -12.85 -7.42
C SER A 128 -2.47 -12.14 -8.25
N MET A 129 -1.59 -11.41 -7.55
CA MET A 129 -0.41 -10.79 -8.14
C MET A 129 0.60 -11.89 -8.54
N SER A 130 0.79 -12.10 -9.85
CA SER A 130 1.74 -13.09 -10.38
C SER A 130 3.17 -12.58 -10.19
N ASP A 131 4.07 -13.48 -9.76
CA ASP A 131 5.50 -13.18 -9.53
C ASP A 131 5.78 -11.95 -8.63
N HIS A 132 4.80 -11.55 -7.82
CA HIS A 132 4.84 -10.32 -7.01
C HIS A 132 5.03 -9.02 -7.82
N LEU A 133 4.49 -8.97 -9.04
CA LEU A 133 4.53 -7.81 -9.93
C LEU A 133 3.18 -7.09 -9.94
N VAL A 134 3.16 -5.80 -9.60
CA VAL A 134 1.91 -5.01 -9.48
C VAL A 134 1.12 -4.85 -10.77
N ASN A 135 1.79 -5.04 -11.90
CA ASN A 135 1.22 -5.01 -13.24
C ASN A 135 1.20 -6.41 -13.89
N SER A 136 1.06 -7.46 -13.07
CA SER A 136 0.84 -8.83 -13.53
C SER A 136 -0.15 -9.51 -12.59
N TRP A 137 -1.33 -9.83 -13.10
CA TRP A 137 -2.38 -10.47 -12.33
C TRP A 137 -2.99 -11.63 -13.10
N GLU A 138 -3.32 -12.69 -12.38
CA GLU A 138 -3.99 -13.87 -12.92
C GLU A 138 -5.18 -14.24 -12.04
N SER A 139 -6.23 -14.77 -12.68
CA SER A 139 -7.33 -15.39 -11.95
C SER A 139 -6.86 -16.77 -11.48
N VAL A 140 -6.79 -16.97 -10.17
CA VAL A 140 -6.30 -18.21 -9.57
C VAL A 140 -7.46 -19.15 -9.26
N LEU A 141 -8.58 -18.59 -8.81
CA LEU A 141 -9.72 -19.35 -8.32
C LEU A 141 -11.02 -18.65 -8.71
N SER A 142 -12.08 -19.42 -8.90
CA SER A 142 -13.43 -18.89 -9.11
C SER A 142 -14.48 -19.76 -8.43
N SER A 143 -15.61 -19.15 -8.12
CA SER A 143 -16.85 -19.83 -7.75
C SER A 143 -18.03 -19.12 -8.40
N SER A 144 -19.12 -19.83 -8.62
CA SER A 144 -20.30 -19.27 -9.25
C SER A 144 -21.58 -19.74 -8.55
N LEU A 145 -22.61 -18.91 -8.65
CA LEU A 145 -23.98 -19.24 -8.31
C LEU A 145 -24.81 -18.98 -9.56
N ASP A 146 -25.54 -19.98 -10.05
CA ASP A 146 -26.24 -19.91 -11.34
C ASP A 146 -27.24 -18.75 -11.40
N GLY A 147 -26.85 -17.65 -12.05
CA GLY A 147 -27.71 -16.50 -12.35
C GLY A 147 -28.22 -15.72 -11.12
N ASP A 148 -27.55 -15.81 -9.96
CA ASP A 148 -27.96 -15.11 -8.74
C ASP A 148 -26.96 -13.97 -8.39
N PRO A 149 -27.28 -12.70 -8.74
CA PRO A 149 -26.37 -11.57 -8.62
C PRO A 149 -25.72 -11.43 -7.24
N ILE A 150 -24.40 -11.21 -7.21
CA ILE A 150 -23.69 -10.89 -5.96
C ILE A 150 -23.86 -9.41 -5.63
N ILE A 151 -24.26 -9.11 -4.38
CA ILE A 151 -24.49 -7.74 -3.90
C ILE A 151 -23.56 -7.33 -2.74
N ALA A 152 -22.94 -8.30 -2.07
CA ALA A 152 -21.91 -8.04 -1.07
C ALA A 152 -20.88 -9.18 -1.09
N LEU A 153 -19.62 -8.82 -0.88
CA LEU A 153 -18.47 -9.72 -0.94
C LEU A 153 -17.49 -9.35 0.18
N SER A 154 -16.90 -10.35 0.85
CA SER A 154 -15.86 -10.09 1.84
C SER A 154 -14.95 -11.28 2.05
N TRP A 155 -13.66 -11.03 2.25
CA TRP A 155 -12.75 -12.04 2.77
C TRP A 155 -13.13 -12.44 4.20
N LEU A 156 -12.91 -13.70 4.57
CA LEU A 156 -13.01 -14.13 5.97
C LEU A 156 -11.97 -13.41 6.83
N HIS A 157 -12.33 -13.14 8.09
CA HIS A 157 -11.44 -12.44 9.00
C HIS A 157 -10.39 -13.40 9.59
N ASN A 158 -9.11 -13.01 9.56
CA ASN A 158 -8.00 -13.85 10.04
C ASN A 158 -7.71 -13.73 11.55
N GLY A 159 -8.47 -12.93 12.28
CA GLY A 159 -8.31 -12.69 13.71
C GLY A 159 -7.32 -11.60 14.09
N VAL A 160 -6.68 -10.93 13.12
CA VAL A 160 -5.76 -9.82 13.40
C VAL A 160 -6.53 -8.51 13.41
N LYS A 161 -6.57 -7.83 14.55
CA LYS A 161 -7.10 -6.48 14.71
C LYS A 161 -6.10 -5.61 15.47
N LEU A 162 -5.83 -4.42 14.94
CA LEU A 162 -5.00 -3.40 15.58
C LEU A 162 -5.86 -2.20 15.94
N ALA A 163 -5.71 -1.69 17.16
CA ALA A 163 -6.30 -0.41 17.56
C ALA A 163 -5.25 0.70 17.49
N LEU A 164 -5.69 1.87 17.02
CA LEU A 164 -4.97 3.13 17.08
C LEU A 164 -5.53 3.97 18.25
N HIS A 165 -4.73 4.14 19.30
CA HIS A 165 -5.09 4.93 20.48
C HIS A 165 -4.57 6.35 20.33
N VAL A 166 -5.43 7.22 19.78
CA VAL A 166 -5.10 8.61 19.46
C VAL A 166 -4.79 9.42 20.74
N GLU A 167 -5.45 9.09 21.85
CA GLU A 167 -5.19 9.64 23.18
C GLU A 167 -3.77 9.38 23.67
N MET A 168 -3.15 8.29 23.20
CA MET A 168 -1.76 7.92 23.52
C MET A 168 -0.75 8.49 22.52
N SER A 169 -1.14 9.41 21.62
CA SER A 169 -0.23 9.96 20.60
C SER A 169 1.02 10.64 21.18
N GLY A 170 0.93 11.12 22.43
CA GLY A 170 2.04 11.73 23.17
C GLY A 170 2.95 10.72 23.90
N SER A 171 2.57 9.44 23.98
CA SER A 171 3.46 8.40 24.51
C SER A 171 4.70 8.28 23.63
N THR A 172 5.82 7.83 24.19
CA THR A 172 6.99 7.46 23.41
C THR A 172 6.94 5.99 23.01
N ASN A 173 6.18 5.13 23.70
CA ASN A 173 6.13 3.69 23.47
C ASN A 173 5.11 3.33 22.37
N PHE A 174 5.57 2.69 21.30
CA PHE A 174 4.68 2.26 20.21
C PHE A 174 3.63 1.24 20.65
N GLY A 175 3.91 0.42 21.66
CA GLY A 175 2.95 -0.58 22.16
C GLY A 175 1.73 0.04 22.88
N GLU A 176 1.86 1.28 23.37
CA GLU A 176 0.76 2.04 23.99
C GLU A 176 -0.07 2.75 22.91
N LYS A 177 0.59 3.22 21.85
CA LYS A 177 -0.07 3.86 20.68
C LYS A 177 -0.84 2.86 19.84
N PHE A 178 -0.25 1.69 19.60
CA PHE A 178 -0.73 0.69 18.67
C PHE A 178 -0.77 -0.67 19.36
N SER A 179 -1.97 -1.15 19.68
CA SER A 179 -2.11 -2.42 20.38
C SER A 179 -2.98 -3.41 19.61
N ARG A 180 -2.63 -4.70 19.75
CA ARG A 180 -3.47 -5.78 19.23
C ARG A 180 -4.71 -5.90 20.09
N VAL A 181 -5.87 -5.84 19.46
CA VAL A 181 -7.15 -6.08 20.12
C VAL A 181 -7.47 -7.56 20.00
N LYS A 182 -8.00 -8.15 21.08
CA LYS A 182 -8.49 -9.52 21.05
C LYS A 182 -9.57 -9.65 19.98
N PHE A 183 -9.30 -10.45 18.96
CA PHE A 183 -10.21 -10.72 17.87
C PHE A 183 -10.01 -12.17 17.41
N SER A 184 -11.10 -12.87 17.12
CA SER A 184 -11.03 -14.27 16.71
C SER A 184 -11.18 -14.38 15.19
N PRO A 185 -10.50 -15.32 14.52
CA PRO A 185 -10.75 -15.60 13.11
C PRO A 185 -12.20 -16.04 12.86
N SER A 186 -12.71 -15.81 11.66
CA SER A 186 -14.05 -16.28 11.28
C SER A 186 -14.16 -17.80 11.23
N LEU A 187 -13.05 -18.46 10.92
CA LEU A 187 -12.92 -19.90 10.93
C LEU A 187 -11.47 -20.26 11.23
N THR A 188 -11.27 -21.27 12.07
CA THR A 188 -9.93 -21.79 12.39
C THR A 188 -9.79 -23.24 11.95
N LEU A 189 -8.60 -23.57 11.46
CA LEU A 189 -8.14 -24.94 11.28
C LEU A 189 -7.66 -25.51 12.61
N PHE A 190 -7.41 -26.83 12.62
CA PHE A 190 -6.73 -27.49 13.73
C PHE A 190 -5.44 -26.73 14.10
N GLY A 191 -5.22 -26.51 15.39
CA GLY A 191 -4.09 -25.72 15.89
C GLY A 191 -4.31 -24.20 15.88
N GLY A 192 -5.54 -23.72 15.63
CA GLY A 192 -5.92 -22.30 15.80
C GLY A 192 -5.49 -21.38 14.66
N LYS A 193 -4.97 -21.94 13.56
CA LYS A 193 -4.62 -21.14 12.36
C LYS A 193 -5.89 -20.64 11.67
N PRO A 194 -5.98 -19.37 11.25
CA PRO A 194 -7.12 -18.88 10.49
C PRO A 194 -7.24 -19.63 9.15
N MET A 195 -8.46 -20.01 8.78
CA MET A 195 -8.76 -20.54 7.45
C MET A 195 -9.02 -19.38 6.49
N GLU A 196 -8.39 -19.42 5.32
CA GLU A 196 -8.63 -18.43 4.28
C GLU A 196 -9.88 -18.77 3.48
N GLY A 197 -10.60 -17.74 3.05
CA GLY A 197 -11.84 -17.88 2.31
C GLY A 197 -12.51 -16.55 2.07
N TRP A 198 -13.63 -16.60 1.37
CA TRP A 198 -14.51 -15.46 1.19
C TRP A 198 -15.97 -15.86 1.40
N LEU A 199 -16.78 -14.85 1.71
CA LEU A 199 -18.22 -14.93 1.85
C LEU A 199 -18.86 -13.95 0.86
N ALA A 200 -19.94 -14.36 0.21
CA ALA A 200 -20.73 -13.50 -0.64
C ALA A 200 -22.23 -13.61 -0.31
N VAL A 201 -22.97 -12.53 -0.56
CA VAL A 201 -24.41 -12.43 -0.38
C VAL A 201 -25.05 -12.13 -1.73
N THR A 202 -26.15 -12.82 -2.04
CA THR A 202 -26.86 -12.66 -3.32
C THR A 202 -28.15 -11.85 -3.19
N VAL A 203 -28.69 -11.42 -4.33
CA VAL A 203 -29.98 -10.71 -4.41
C VAL A 203 -31.15 -11.59 -3.95
N SER A 204 -31.06 -12.92 -4.06
CA SER A 204 -32.11 -13.83 -3.56
C SER A 204 -32.03 -14.11 -2.05
N GLY A 205 -31.04 -13.55 -1.36
CA GLY A 205 -30.81 -13.74 0.08
C GLY A 205 -30.04 -15.01 0.42
N LEU A 206 -29.25 -15.55 -0.52
CA LEU A 206 -28.27 -16.59 -0.24
C LEU A 206 -26.99 -16.00 0.34
N VAL A 207 -26.36 -16.75 1.24
CA VAL A 207 -24.97 -16.58 1.65
C VAL A 207 -24.20 -17.76 1.12
N THR A 208 -23.14 -17.49 0.38
CA THR A 208 -22.16 -18.51 -0.03
C THR A 208 -20.83 -18.27 0.65
N VAL A 209 -20.16 -19.35 1.01
CA VAL A 209 -18.80 -19.33 1.57
C VAL A 209 -17.93 -20.22 0.71
N SER A 210 -16.78 -19.69 0.30
CA SER A 210 -15.75 -20.40 -0.45
C SER A 210 -14.47 -20.44 0.40
N LEU A 211 -14.06 -21.62 0.83
CA LEU A 211 -12.88 -21.84 1.66
C LEU A 211 -11.72 -22.37 0.80
N LEU A 212 -10.53 -21.80 1.00
CA LEU A 212 -9.32 -22.23 0.30
C LEU A 212 -8.70 -23.39 1.08
N LYS A 213 -8.75 -24.61 0.51
CA LYS A 213 -8.08 -25.77 1.13
C LYS A 213 -6.55 -25.71 0.91
N PRO A 214 -5.76 -26.24 1.85
CA PRO A 214 -4.34 -26.53 1.61
C PRO A 214 -4.24 -27.49 0.41
N GLY A 215 -3.74 -27.02 -0.73
CA GLY A 215 -3.72 -27.77 -1.99
C GLY A 215 -4.42 -27.08 -3.16
N GLY A 216 -5.08 -25.94 -2.95
CA GLY A 216 -5.61 -25.09 -4.03
C GLY A 216 -7.04 -25.40 -4.46
N ALA A 217 -7.67 -26.45 -3.93
CA ALA A 217 -9.08 -26.73 -4.15
C ALA A 217 -9.98 -25.78 -3.33
N LEU A 218 -11.14 -25.42 -3.90
CA LEU A 218 -12.19 -24.70 -3.19
C LEU A 218 -13.15 -25.67 -2.50
N LEU A 219 -13.54 -25.33 -1.28
CA LEU A 219 -14.68 -25.92 -0.60
C LEU A 219 -15.79 -24.86 -0.51
N THR A 220 -16.87 -25.05 -1.24
CA THR A 220 -18.01 -24.13 -1.27
C THR A 220 -19.20 -24.67 -0.49
N ALA A 221 -19.95 -23.78 0.13
CA ALA A 221 -21.27 -24.05 0.69
C ALA A 221 -22.15 -22.83 0.49
N SER A 222 -23.46 -23.04 0.38
CA SER A 222 -24.44 -21.96 0.24
C SER A 222 -25.65 -22.26 1.09
N GLU A 223 -26.13 -21.26 1.83
CA GLU A 223 -27.30 -21.35 2.69
C GLU A 223 -28.14 -20.09 2.61
N SER A 224 -29.41 -20.18 3.01
CA SER A 224 -30.31 -19.03 3.01
C SER A 224 -30.12 -18.19 4.28
N LEU A 225 -30.09 -16.85 4.14
CA LEU A 225 -30.08 -15.93 5.30
C LEU A 225 -31.32 -16.09 6.17
N CYS A 226 -32.47 -16.34 5.53
CA CYS A 226 -33.76 -16.48 6.16
C CYS A 226 -34.45 -17.76 5.71
N ARG A 227 -35.42 -18.27 6.49
CA ARG A 227 -36.19 -19.47 6.12
C ARG A 227 -36.93 -19.33 4.79
N LEU A 228 -37.38 -18.12 4.47
CA LEU A 228 -37.97 -17.78 3.18
C LEU A 228 -36.99 -16.84 2.46
N ARG A 229 -36.65 -17.18 1.22
CA ARG A 229 -35.87 -16.28 0.37
C ARG A 229 -36.67 -15.02 0.09
N GLY A 230 -35.96 -13.89 0.11
CA GLY A 230 -36.53 -12.57 -0.13
C GLY A 230 -35.55 -11.76 -0.96
N ARG A 231 -36.09 -10.77 -1.69
CA ARG A 231 -35.25 -9.86 -2.47
C ARG A 231 -34.37 -9.03 -1.52
N VAL A 232 -33.07 -9.10 -1.70
CA VAL A 232 -32.09 -8.26 -1.04
C VAL A 232 -31.53 -7.29 -2.07
N ALA A 233 -31.83 -6.00 -1.94
CA ALA A 233 -31.32 -4.97 -2.86
C ALA A 233 -29.94 -4.45 -2.42
N LEU A 234 -29.67 -4.40 -1.12
CA LEU A 234 -28.41 -3.97 -0.55
C LEU A 234 -28.01 -4.88 0.60
N ALA A 235 -26.72 -5.18 0.70
CA ALA A 235 -26.14 -5.87 1.82
C ALA A 235 -24.77 -5.31 2.18
N ASP A 236 -24.35 -5.49 3.43
CA ASP A 236 -23.00 -5.19 3.88
C ASP A 236 -22.56 -6.21 4.95
N ILE A 237 -21.25 -6.41 5.10
CA ILE A 237 -20.69 -7.49 5.93
C ILE A 237 -19.74 -6.90 6.97
N ALA A 238 -19.93 -7.27 8.23
CA ALA A 238 -19.02 -6.95 9.33
C ALA A 238 -18.69 -8.17 10.18
N PHE A 239 -17.71 -8.00 11.08
CA PHE A 239 -17.17 -9.06 11.92
C PHE A 239 -17.20 -8.65 13.39
N THR A 240 -17.51 -9.62 14.25
CA THR A 240 -17.49 -9.46 15.71
C THR A 240 -16.15 -9.90 16.29
N GLY A 241 -15.78 -9.41 17.48
CA GLY A 241 -14.55 -9.86 18.17
C GLY A 241 -14.49 -11.37 18.46
N GLY A 242 -15.65 -12.04 18.47
CA GLY A 242 -15.77 -13.50 18.60
C GLY A 242 -15.60 -14.27 17.29
N GLY A 243 -15.29 -13.62 16.17
CA GLY A 243 -15.13 -14.25 14.86
C GLY A 243 -16.44 -14.42 14.07
N ASN A 244 -17.61 -14.18 14.69
CA ASN A 244 -18.88 -14.27 13.96
C ASN A 244 -18.95 -13.21 12.85
N ILE A 245 -19.59 -13.58 11.75
CA ILE A 245 -19.85 -12.71 10.61
C ILE A 245 -21.27 -12.16 10.78
N VAL A 246 -21.47 -10.88 10.53
CA VAL A 246 -22.78 -10.23 10.57
C VAL A 246 -23.09 -9.64 9.20
N VAL A 247 -24.22 -10.04 8.63
CA VAL A 247 -24.74 -9.55 7.36
C VAL A 247 -25.91 -8.63 7.64
N ALA A 248 -25.84 -7.38 7.20
CA ALA A 248 -26.99 -6.49 7.15
C ALA A 248 -27.61 -6.58 5.74
N ALA A 249 -28.94 -6.61 5.64
CA ALA A 249 -29.66 -6.75 4.38
C ALA A 249 -30.97 -5.94 4.37
N THR A 250 -31.33 -5.39 3.21
CA THR A 250 -32.60 -4.68 2.98
C THR A 250 -33.11 -4.95 1.57
N ASP A 251 -34.43 -4.93 1.38
CA ASP A 251 -35.09 -5.04 0.08
C ASP A 251 -35.01 -3.73 -0.75
N GLY A 252 -34.40 -2.68 -0.18
CA GLY A 252 -34.22 -1.37 -0.80
C GLY A 252 -35.38 -0.40 -0.57
N SER A 253 -36.46 -0.83 0.09
CA SER A 253 -37.56 0.06 0.49
C SER A 253 -37.26 0.67 1.86
N SER A 254 -37.43 1.98 2.00
CA SER A 254 -37.29 2.62 3.32
C SER A 254 -38.41 2.23 4.29
N SER A 255 -39.54 1.76 3.76
CA SER A 255 -40.70 1.30 4.55
C SER A 255 -40.54 -0.12 5.11
N SER A 256 -39.57 -0.87 4.60
CA SER A 256 -39.24 -2.23 5.06
C SER A 256 -38.14 -2.19 6.13
N PRO A 257 -38.09 -3.16 7.04
CA PRO A 257 -36.99 -3.25 8.01
C PRO A 257 -35.66 -3.61 7.32
N VAL A 258 -34.57 -3.05 7.84
CA VAL A 258 -33.22 -3.56 7.63
C VAL A 258 -33.02 -4.74 8.57
N GLN A 259 -32.73 -5.90 8.01
CA GLN A 259 -32.53 -7.15 8.73
C GLN A 259 -31.04 -7.41 8.97
N PHE A 260 -30.72 -8.04 10.08
CA PHE A 260 -29.34 -8.38 10.45
C PHE A 260 -29.27 -9.87 10.73
N TYR A 261 -28.23 -10.52 10.24
CA TYR A 261 -28.05 -11.96 10.37
C TYR A 261 -26.66 -12.24 10.89
N LYS A 262 -26.56 -13.09 11.90
CA LYS A 262 -25.30 -13.71 12.30
C LYS A 262 -25.10 -14.94 11.43
N VAL A 263 -23.93 -15.02 10.80
CA VAL A 263 -23.50 -16.16 9.99
C VAL A 263 -22.30 -16.80 10.68
N VAL A 264 -22.42 -18.10 10.96
CA VAL A 264 -21.38 -18.93 11.55
C VAL A 264 -20.94 -19.95 10.52
N VAL A 265 -19.63 -20.02 10.28
CA VAL A 265 -19.04 -20.97 9.34
C VAL A 265 -18.32 -22.05 10.15
N SER A 266 -18.55 -23.31 9.81
CA SER A 266 -17.84 -24.44 10.40
C SER A 266 -17.47 -25.47 9.34
N VAL A 267 -16.45 -26.29 9.62
CA VAL A 267 -16.08 -27.44 8.77
C VAL A 267 -16.29 -28.70 9.59
N VAL A 268 -17.23 -29.54 9.14
CA VAL A 268 -17.58 -30.81 9.79
C VAL A 268 -17.44 -31.92 8.76
N SER A 269 -16.59 -32.91 9.05
CA SER A 269 -16.34 -34.05 8.16
C SER A 269 -15.97 -33.61 6.73
N GLU A 270 -15.01 -32.69 6.60
CA GLU A 270 -14.54 -32.12 5.32
C GLU A 270 -15.57 -31.32 4.50
N LYS A 271 -16.75 -31.06 5.05
CA LYS A 271 -17.81 -30.24 4.44
C LYS A 271 -17.95 -28.90 5.16
N CYS A 272 -18.09 -27.83 4.39
CA CYS A 272 -18.41 -26.52 4.92
C CYS A 272 -19.90 -26.47 5.29
N ARG A 273 -20.20 -25.98 6.49
CA ARG A 273 -21.56 -25.73 6.98
C ARG A 273 -21.70 -24.26 7.34
N ILE A 274 -22.87 -23.73 7.04
CA ILE A 274 -23.21 -22.33 7.30
C ILE A 274 -24.47 -22.34 8.17
N ASP A 275 -24.39 -21.75 9.35
CA ASP A 275 -25.54 -21.55 10.23
C ASP A 275 -25.91 -20.06 10.24
N THR A 276 -27.20 -19.75 10.06
CA THR A 276 -27.72 -18.38 10.02
C THR A 276 -28.70 -18.13 11.17
N GLU A 277 -28.56 -16.98 11.84
CA GLU A 277 -29.40 -16.56 12.98
C GLU A 277 -29.85 -15.11 12.77
N LEU A 278 -31.16 -14.85 12.84
CA LEU A 278 -31.72 -13.50 12.74
C LEU A 278 -31.43 -12.70 14.03
N LEU A 279 -30.85 -11.52 13.86
CA LEU A 279 -30.57 -10.54 14.90
C LEU A 279 -31.64 -9.42 14.90
N PRO A 280 -31.66 -8.54 15.93
CA PRO A 280 -32.60 -7.43 15.98
C PRO A 280 -32.60 -6.59 14.69
N SER A 281 -33.78 -6.42 14.10
CA SER A 281 -33.98 -5.60 12.89
C SER A 281 -34.15 -4.12 13.22
N LEU A 282 -34.01 -3.27 12.21
CA LEU A 282 -34.04 -1.81 12.33
C LEU A 282 -35.05 -1.23 11.33
N PHE A 283 -35.84 -0.25 11.77
CA PHE A 283 -36.69 0.56 10.89
C PHE A 283 -36.14 1.98 10.83
N LEU A 284 -35.99 2.55 9.63
CA LEU A 284 -35.47 3.90 9.46
C LEU A 284 -36.36 4.91 10.18
N ARG A 285 -35.75 5.92 10.80
CA ARG A 285 -36.51 6.95 11.53
C ARG A 285 -37.30 7.82 10.58
N CYS A 286 -36.79 8.07 9.37
CA CYS A 286 -37.47 8.86 8.35
C CYS A 286 -38.87 8.34 7.99
N THR A 287 -39.16 7.05 8.20
CA THR A 287 -40.51 6.49 7.96
C THR A 287 -41.46 6.62 9.15
N THR A 288 -40.92 6.92 10.33
CA THR A 288 -41.70 7.21 11.55
C THR A 288 -42.07 8.68 11.71
N ASP A 289 -41.38 9.58 11.00
CA ASP A 289 -41.66 11.02 10.98
C ASP A 289 -42.76 11.34 9.95
N PRO A 290 -43.95 11.84 10.36
CA PRO A 290 -45.05 12.13 9.46
C PRO A 290 -44.69 13.08 8.31
N LEU A 291 -43.73 13.99 8.51
CA LEU A 291 -43.31 14.95 7.48
C LEU A 291 -42.36 14.34 6.43
N ARG A 292 -41.72 13.22 6.75
CA ARG A 292 -40.68 12.59 5.92
C ARG A 292 -41.03 11.19 5.43
N ARG A 293 -42.12 10.61 5.93
CA ARG A 293 -42.50 9.20 5.72
C ARG A 293 -42.47 8.75 4.26
N GLU A 294 -42.92 9.61 3.36
CA GLU A 294 -43.00 9.31 1.91
C GLU A 294 -41.93 10.04 1.09
N LYS A 295 -41.10 10.86 1.73
CA LYS A 295 -40.13 11.72 1.04
C LYS A 295 -38.97 10.92 0.47
N TYR A 296 -38.50 9.90 1.18
CA TYR A 296 -37.32 9.10 0.82
C TYR A 296 -37.69 7.62 0.71
N PRO A 297 -38.24 7.16 -0.43
CA PRO A 297 -38.83 5.82 -0.55
C PRO A 297 -37.77 4.70 -0.68
N ALA A 298 -36.55 5.00 -1.10
CA ALA A 298 -35.54 4.00 -1.42
C ALA A 298 -34.32 4.09 -0.48
N VAL A 299 -33.93 2.98 0.14
CA VAL A 299 -32.62 2.83 0.76
C VAL A 299 -31.60 2.63 -0.37
N THR A 300 -30.61 3.51 -0.43
CA THR A 300 -29.59 3.54 -1.49
C THR A 300 -28.21 3.13 -1.02
N HIS A 301 -27.91 3.30 0.27
CA HIS A 301 -26.65 2.84 0.85
C HIS A 301 -26.92 2.24 2.23
N LEU A 302 -26.27 1.10 2.50
CA LEU A 302 -26.25 0.39 3.76
C LEU A 302 -24.78 0.02 4.02
N LYS A 303 -24.19 0.55 5.09
CA LYS A 303 -22.78 0.30 5.42
C LYS A 303 -22.53 0.19 6.91
N PHE A 304 -21.82 -0.83 7.36
CA PHE A 304 -21.24 -0.83 8.70
C PHE A 304 -20.13 0.21 8.79
N LEU A 305 -20.06 0.96 9.90
CA LEU A 305 -19.08 2.05 10.03
C LEU A 305 -17.63 1.56 10.03
N THR A 306 -17.38 0.34 10.49
CA THR A 306 -16.11 -0.37 10.28
C THR A 306 -16.38 -1.84 10.04
N ARG A 307 -15.50 -2.50 9.28
CA ARG A 307 -15.56 -3.94 9.03
C ARG A 307 -15.46 -4.77 10.32
N GLU A 308 -14.76 -4.28 11.33
CA GLU A 308 -14.52 -4.98 12.60
C GLU A 308 -15.45 -4.52 13.73
N ASN A 309 -16.59 -3.90 13.39
CA ASN A 309 -17.64 -3.48 14.32
C ASN A 309 -19.03 -3.65 13.68
N SER A 310 -19.77 -4.68 14.10
CA SER A 310 -21.14 -4.94 13.65
C SER A 310 -22.22 -4.17 14.42
N GLU A 311 -21.84 -3.33 15.37
CA GLU A 311 -22.79 -2.62 16.25
C GLU A 311 -23.11 -1.21 15.78
N GLN A 312 -22.50 -0.74 14.68
CA GLN A 312 -22.73 0.61 14.14
C GLN A 312 -22.95 0.57 12.63
N VAL A 313 -24.04 1.17 12.17
CA VAL A 313 -24.46 1.14 10.77
C VAL A 313 -24.88 2.52 10.30
N LEU A 314 -24.56 2.82 9.05
CA LEU A 314 -24.95 4.01 8.30
C LEU A 314 -25.97 3.61 7.24
N LEU A 315 -27.08 4.34 7.19
CA LEU A 315 -28.15 4.16 6.22
C LEU A 315 -28.37 5.46 5.46
N CYS A 316 -28.48 5.37 4.13
CA CYS A 316 -28.87 6.50 3.29
C CYS A 316 -30.15 6.15 2.54
N ALA A 317 -31.21 6.92 2.81
CA ALA A 317 -32.45 6.85 2.04
C ALA A 317 -32.53 8.06 1.09
N SER A 318 -32.97 7.83 -0.13
CA SER A 318 -32.95 8.82 -1.21
C SER A 318 -34.23 8.81 -2.02
N ASN A 319 -34.49 9.93 -2.68
CA ASN A 319 -35.41 10.06 -3.79
C ASN A 319 -34.66 10.64 -5.01
N GLN A 320 -35.38 11.14 -6.02
CA GLN A 320 -34.74 11.73 -7.20
C GLN A 320 -34.04 13.07 -6.93
N ASN A 321 -34.46 13.79 -5.89
CA ASN A 321 -34.10 15.20 -5.63
C ASN A 321 -33.29 15.41 -4.33
N GLY A 322 -33.00 14.34 -3.58
CA GLY A 322 -32.31 14.47 -2.31
C GLY A 322 -32.19 13.17 -1.52
N SER A 323 -31.47 13.26 -0.41
CA SER A 323 -31.18 12.15 0.48
C SER A 323 -31.30 12.54 1.95
N ILE A 324 -31.44 11.54 2.81
CA ILE A 324 -31.25 11.62 4.26
C ILE A 324 -30.31 10.50 4.69
N VAL A 325 -29.43 10.79 5.64
CA VAL A 325 -28.47 9.82 6.18
C VAL A 325 -28.69 9.67 7.69
N GLU A 326 -28.84 8.43 8.14
CA GLU A 326 -29.03 8.06 9.54
C GLU A 326 -27.89 7.16 10.02
N CYS A 327 -27.36 7.46 11.20
CA CYS A 327 -26.35 6.63 11.87
C CYS A 327 -26.98 5.97 13.09
N TRP A 328 -26.79 4.65 13.22
CA TRP A 328 -27.43 3.82 14.23
C TRP A 328 -26.41 2.98 15.00
N SER A 329 -26.72 2.68 16.26
CA SER A 329 -25.91 1.83 17.12
C SER A 329 -26.77 0.79 17.84
N LEU A 330 -26.30 -0.46 17.84
CA LEU A 330 -26.88 -1.56 18.60
C LEU A 330 -26.44 -1.43 20.06
N ARG A 331 -27.41 -1.38 20.99
CA ARG A 331 -27.14 -1.26 22.42
C ARG A 331 -27.82 -2.36 23.21
N LYS A 332 -27.18 -2.76 24.31
CA LYS A 332 -27.76 -3.65 25.31
C LYS A 332 -28.54 -2.80 26.31
N GLU A 333 -29.84 -3.02 26.42
CA GLU A 333 -30.74 -2.27 27.29
C GLU A 333 -31.41 -3.20 28.30
N GLY A 334 -31.63 -2.71 29.53
CA GLY A 334 -32.45 -3.41 30.52
C GLY A 334 -33.89 -3.49 30.06
N LEU A 335 -34.46 -4.69 30.09
CA LEU A 335 -35.88 -4.91 29.88
C LEU A 335 -36.61 -4.51 31.16
N PRO A 336 -37.52 -3.51 31.12
CA PRO A 336 -38.36 -3.23 32.27
C PRO A 336 -39.31 -4.42 32.47
N VAL A 337 -39.08 -5.18 33.54
CA VAL A 337 -39.94 -6.30 33.93
C VAL A 337 -41.09 -5.73 34.76
N ASN A 338 -42.33 -6.11 34.44
CA ASN A 338 -43.50 -5.68 35.23
C ASN A 338 -43.32 -6.09 36.71
N ASN A 339 -43.71 -5.22 37.64
CA ASN A 339 -43.59 -5.41 39.08
C ASN A 339 -44.12 -6.78 39.56
N ILE A 340 -45.16 -7.32 38.92
CA ILE A 340 -45.73 -8.64 39.25
C ILE A 340 -44.68 -9.76 39.11
N PHE A 341 -43.87 -9.73 38.05
CA PHE A 341 -42.86 -10.76 37.80
C PHE A 341 -41.55 -10.54 38.57
N GLN A 342 -41.34 -9.34 39.13
CA GLN A 342 -40.18 -9.06 39.98
C GLN A 342 -40.29 -9.80 41.33
N HIS A 343 -41.50 -10.06 41.81
CA HIS A 343 -41.75 -10.76 43.08
C HIS A 343 -41.80 -12.30 42.97
N CYS A 344 -41.88 -12.85 41.75
CA CYS A 344 -42.08 -14.30 41.53
C CYS A 344 -40.78 -15.12 41.35
N SER A 345 -39.60 -14.49 41.30
CA SER A 345 -38.33 -15.21 41.15
C SER A 345 -37.16 -14.50 41.84
N PRO A 346 -36.44 -15.15 42.77
CA PRO A 346 -35.27 -14.56 43.42
C PRO A 346 -34.10 -14.28 42.44
N VAL A 347 -34.09 -14.92 41.26
CA VAL A 347 -33.05 -14.74 40.22
C VAL A 347 -33.21 -13.44 39.43
N VAL A 348 -34.44 -12.89 39.35
CA VAL A 348 -34.73 -11.63 38.63
C VAL A 348 -34.35 -10.40 39.48
N GLY A 349 -34.16 -10.57 40.79
CA GLY A 349 -33.75 -9.50 41.71
C GLY A 349 -32.28 -9.07 41.61
N GLU A 350 -31.36 -9.95 41.17
CA GLU A 350 -29.92 -9.66 41.18
C GLU A 350 -29.38 -9.04 39.88
N LYS A 351 -29.96 -9.36 38.70
CA LYS A 351 -29.60 -8.74 37.42
C LYS A 351 -30.83 -8.59 36.52
N GLN A 352 -31.15 -7.35 36.15
CA GLN A 352 -32.23 -7.04 35.22
C GLN A 352 -31.98 -7.75 33.86
N PRO A 353 -32.97 -8.45 33.28
CA PRO A 353 -32.84 -9.04 31.95
C PRO A 353 -32.55 -7.93 30.93
N THR A 354 -31.84 -8.27 29.86
CA THR A 354 -31.40 -7.29 28.86
C THR A 354 -31.75 -7.73 27.46
N ILE A 355 -31.99 -6.77 26.57
CA ILE A 355 -32.25 -6.97 25.15
C ILE A 355 -31.29 -6.14 24.31
N LEU A 356 -30.97 -6.61 23.10
CA LEU A 356 -30.25 -5.82 22.11
C LEU A 356 -31.27 -5.03 21.27
N LYS A 357 -31.06 -3.71 21.17
CA LYS A 357 -31.93 -2.81 20.43
C LYS A 357 -31.14 -1.77 19.66
N TRP A 358 -31.53 -1.54 18.41
CA TRP A 358 -30.99 -0.46 17.60
C TRP A 358 -31.49 0.91 18.10
N ARG A 359 -30.56 1.84 18.28
CA ARG A 359 -30.81 3.23 18.66
C ARG A 359 -30.18 4.16 17.64
N ILE A 360 -30.95 5.14 17.18
CA ILE A 360 -30.42 6.17 16.32
C ILE A 360 -29.42 7.02 17.12
N LEU A 361 -28.23 7.21 16.55
CA LEU A 361 -27.20 8.10 17.09
C LEU A 361 -27.43 9.52 16.57
N THR A 362 -27.58 9.66 15.26
CA THR A 362 -27.80 10.96 14.62
C THR A 362 -28.48 10.80 13.26
N THR A 363 -29.01 11.90 12.73
CA THR A 363 -29.58 12.01 11.39
C THR A 363 -29.15 13.33 10.76
N THR A 364 -28.93 13.35 9.45
CA THR A 364 -28.69 14.60 8.73
C THR A 364 -29.99 15.39 8.54
N SER A 365 -29.86 16.67 8.17
CA SER A 365 -30.91 17.37 7.46
C SER A 365 -31.12 16.78 6.07
N ASP A 366 -32.09 17.31 5.33
CA ASP A 366 -32.23 16.98 3.91
C ASP A 366 -30.94 17.39 3.18
N LEU A 367 -30.41 16.45 2.40
CA LEU A 367 -29.20 16.63 1.59
C LEU A 367 -29.55 16.59 0.11
N GLU A 368 -28.62 17.08 -0.71
CA GLU A 368 -28.55 16.75 -2.15
C GLU A 368 -28.49 15.23 -2.34
N ARG A 369 -28.86 14.72 -3.53
CA ARG A 369 -28.93 13.28 -3.76
C ARG A 369 -27.54 12.65 -3.69
N VAL A 370 -27.31 11.81 -2.69
CA VAL A 370 -26.06 11.07 -2.49
C VAL A 370 -25.85 10.07 -3.63
N SER A 371 -24.67 10.11 -4.25
CA SER A 371 -24.27 9.24 -5.35
C SER A 371 -23.27 8.16 -4.94
N ALA A 372 -22.43 8.42 -3.93
CA ALA A 372 -21.49 7.44 -3.39
C ALA A 372 -21.11 7.75 -1.93
N VAL A 373 -20.71 6.72 -1.19
CA VAL A 373 -20.29 6.82 0.22
C VAL A 373 -18.94 6.15 0.40
N ALA A 374 -18.00 6.82 1.07
CA ALA A 374 -16.75 6.22 1.51
C ALA A 374 -16.58 6.32 3.02
N LEU A 375 -16.20 5.21 3.66
CA LEU A 375 -15.94 5.14 5.09
C LEU A 375 -14.43 5.11 5.37
N PRO A 376 -13.98 5.71 6.50
CA PRO A 376 -12.59 5.65 6.91
C PRO A 376 -12.17 4.22 7.26
N LYS A 377 -10.93 3.85 6.92
CA LYS A 377 -10.35 2.53 7.20
C LYS A 377 -9.47 2.48 8.46
N LEU A 378 -9.11 3.64 9.00
CA LEU A 378 -8.21 3.74 10.14
C LEU A 378 -8.91 3.22 11.42
N PRO A 379 -8.36 2.24 12.16
CA PRO A 379 -9.04 1.56 13.26
C PRO A 379 -8.88 2.33 14.58
N ILE A 380 -9.49 3.51 14.65
CA ILE A 380 -9.41 4.39 15.82
C ILE A 380 -10.23 3.83 16.98
N SER A 381 -9.60 3.77 18.15
CA SER A 381 -10.31 3.58 19.41
C SER A 381 -10.96 4.91 19.81
N ILE A 382 -12.28 5.02 19.69
CA ILE A 382 -13.00 6.25 20.05
C ILE A 382 -13.37 6.14 21.54
N SER A 383 -12.44 6.52 22.41
CA SER A 383 -12.67 6.63 23.86
C SER A 383 -12.99 8.07 24.29
N ASN A 384 -12.57 9.08 23.51
CA ASN A 384 -12.75 10.50 23.85
C ASN A 384 -13.01 11.38 22.61
N THR A 385 -14.02 12.24 22.66
CA THR A 385 -14.53 13.06 21.53
C THR A 385 -13.85 14.41 21.34
N GLU A 386 -12.89 14.80 22.20
CA GLU A 386 -12.28 16.14 22.21
C GLU A 386 -10.95 16.25 21.43
N LEU A 387 -10.57 15.24 20.66
CA LEU A 387 -9.26 15.19 20.00
C LEU A 387 -9.24 15.98 18.68
N LYS A 388 -8.24 16.85 18.50
CA LYS A 388 -7.96 17.59 17.25
C LYS A 388 -7.42 16.73 16.09
N PHE A 389 -7.30 15.42 16.31
CA PHE A 389 -6.87 14.45 15.31
C PHE A 389 -8.09 13.95 14.54
N CYS A 390 -8.25 14.41 13.31
CA CYS A 390 -9.40 14.08 12.48
C CYS A 390 -9.24 12.91 11.49
N PRO A 391 -8.03 12.39 11.11
CA PRO A 391 -7.94 11.21 10.28
C PRO A 391 -8.76 10.08 10.89
N GLY A 392 -9.52 9.35 10.08
CA GLY A 392 -10.40 8.25 10.52
C GLY A 392 -11.69 8.63 11.26
N LEU A 393 -11.92 9.92 11.52
CA LEU A 393 -13.18 10.42 12.09
C LEU A 393 -14.18 10.90 11.03
N GLY A 394 -13.73 11.18 9.81
CA GLY A 394 -14.57 11.64 8.71
C GLY A 394 -15.01 10.51 7.77
N LEU A 395 -16.28 10.48 7.39
CA LEU A 395 -16.79 9.74 6.22
C LEU A 395 -17.05 10.70 5.06
N ALA A 396 -17.00 10.24 3.82
CA ALA A 396 -17.23 11.07 2.64
C ALA A 396 -18.56 10.70 1.97
N LEU A 397 -19.34 11.71 1.62
CA LEU A 397 -20.52 11.59 0.75
C LEU A 397 -20.25 12.36 -0.54
N ALA A 398 -20.39 11.70 -1.69
CA ALA A 398 -20.49 12.37 -2.99
C ALA A 398 -21.96 12.61 -3.35
N PHE A 399 -22.20 13.65 -4.13
CA PHE A 399 -23.53 14.10 -4.53
C PHE A 399 -23.65 14.22 -6.05
N HIS A 400 -24.88 14.17 -6.57
CA HIS A 400 -25.16 14.28 -8.02
C HIS A 400 -24.86 15.67 -8.60
N ASP A 401 -24.68 16.69 -7.76
CA ASP A 401 -24.18 18.01 -8.15
C ASP A 401 -22.66 18.05 -8.36
N GLY A 402 -21.96 16.94 -8.09
CA GLY A 402 -20.52 16.80 -8.22
C GLY A 402 -19.72 17.23 -6.98
N SER A 403 -20.39 17.64 -5.90
CA SER A 403 -19.73 17.97 -4.63
C SER A 403 -19.40 16.72 -3.81
N ILE A 404 -18.43 16.86 -2.90
CA ILE A 404 -18.11 15.86 -1.88
C ILE A 404 -18.14 16.56 -0.52
N GLN A 405 -18.85 16.00 0.46
CA GLN A 405 -18.82 16.45 1.85
C GLN A 405 -18.17 15.40 2.73
N ILE A 406 -17.25 15.82 3.61
CA ILE A 406 -16.77 15.00 4.73
C ILE A 406 -17.63 15.30 5.93
N LEU A 407 -18.25 14.27 6.50
CA LEU A 407 -19.05 14.35 7.72
C LEU A 407 -18.35 13.61 8.85
N HIS A 408 -18.50 14.09 10.09
CA HIS A 408 -18.05 13.34 11.26
C HIS A 408 -18.84 12.03 11.37
N ARG A 409 -18.15 10.90 11.45
CA ARG A 409 -18.72 9.55 11.26
C ARG A 409 -19.84 9.16 12.23
N LEU A 410 -19.90 9.75 13.42
CA LEU A 410 -20.95 9.48 14.42
C LEU A 410 -21.98 10.61 14.51
N SER A 411 -21.55 11.87 14.50
CA SER A 411 -22.44 13.03 14.68
C SER A 411 -23.00 13.58 13.38
N LEU A 412 -22.48 13.14 12.23
CA LEU A 412 -22.80 13.56 10.87
C LEU A 412 -22.70 15.09 10.65
N HIS A 413 -21.97 15.80 11.51
CA HIS A 413 -21.67 17.21 11.29
C HIS A 413 -20.68 17.37 10.15
N THR A 414 -20.94 18.31 9.24
CA THR A 414 -20.05 18.61 8.13
C THR A 414 -18.72 19.14 8.64
N MET A 415 -17.64 18.46 8.27
CA MET A 415 -16.27 18.83 8.61
C MET A 415 -15.59 19.56 7.45
N GLY A 416 -15.92 19.22 6.20
CA GLY A 416 -15.37 19.91 5.03
C GLY A 416 -16.12 19.59 3.75
N VAL A 417 -16.01 20.48 2.75
CA VAL A 417 -16.67 20.34 1.45
C VAL A 417 -15.66 20.52 0.32
N PHE A 418 -15.82 19.76 -0.75
CA PHE A 418 -15.11 19.90 -2.00
C PHE A 418 -16.13 20.11 -3.11
N TYR A 419 -15.88 21.14 -3.92
CA TYR A 419 -16.65 21.46 -5.11
C TYR A 419 -15.79 21.05 -6.31
N GLY A 420 -16.35 20.22 -7.20
CA GLY A 420 -15.66 19.81 -8.43
C GLY A 420 -15.27 21.01 -9.32
N ALA A 421 -14.36 20.78 -10.27
CA ALA A 421 -13.91 21.85 -11.17
C ALA A 421 -15.04 22.48 -12.03
N SER A 422 -16.16 21.78 -12.20
CA SER A 422 -17.38 22.26 -12.87
C SER A 422 -18.21 23.24 -12.03
N SER A 423 -18.03 23.27 -10.70
CA SER A 423 -18.72 24.18 -9.78
C SER A 423 -17.83 25.30 -9.23
N ALA A 424 -16.61 25.47 -9.78
CA ALA A 424 -15.71 26.58 -9.45
C ALA A 424 -16.16 27.96 -9.99
N GLN A 425 -17.47 28.17 -10.19
CA GLN A 425 -18.03 29.52 -10.20
C GLN A 425 -18.20 29.92 -8.73
N ARG A 426 -17.34 30.83 -8.27
CA ARG A 426 -17.43 31.39 -6.91
C ARG A 426 -18.85 31.92 -6.67
N PRO A 427 -19.44 31.72 -5.48
CA PRO A 427 -20.66 32.42 -5.12
C PRO A 427 -20.31 33.91 -4.97
N GLY A 428 -20.56 34.71 -6.01
CA GLY A 428 -20.23 36.15 -6.01
C GLY A 428 -20.12 36.82 -7.39
N ASP A 429 -19.89 36.09 -8.49
CA ASP A 429 -19.85 36.69 -9.84
C ASP A 429 -21.13 36.37 -10.63
N GLU A 430 -22.26 36.96 -10.22
CA GLU A 430 -23.37 37.18 -11.16
C GLU A 430 -23.10 38.46 -11.95
N SER A 431 -22.37 38.34 -13.06
CA SER A 431 -22.62 39.26 -14.17
C SER A 431 -22.33 38.61 -15.52
N ALA A 432 -23.33 38.77 -16.40
CA ALA A 432 -23.27 38.70 -17.86
C ALA A 432 -23.33 37.32 -18.56
N ILE A 433 -24.52 37.13 -19.17
CA ILE A 433 -24.82 36.39 -20.41
C ILE A 433 -25.22 34.92 -20.25
N LYS A 434 -26.53 34.73 -20.06
CA LYS A 434 -27.27 33.49 -20.38
C LYS A 434 -27.09 33.14 -21.87
N ARG A 435 -26.13 32.29 -22.19
CA ARG A 435 -26.26 31.35 -23.32
C ARG A 435 -26.68 30.01 -22.75
N GLN A 436 -27.96 29.70 -22.93
CA GLN A 436 -28.60 28.45 -22.58
C GLN A 436 -28.01 27.33 -23.47
N ARG A 437 -26.83 26.82 -23.08
CA ARG A 437 -26.39 25.49 -23.53
C ARG A 437 -27.28 24.49 -22.81
N THR A 438 -27.94 23.62 -23.57
CA THR A 438 -28.57 22.40 -23.06
C THR A 438 -27.58 21.72 -22.11
N ALA A 439 -27.91 21.71 -20.81
CA ALA A 439 -27.02 21.19 -19.78
C ALA A 439 -26.87 19.67 -20.01
N GLY A 440 -25.69 19.25 -20.44
CA GLY A 440 -25.33 17.84 -20.41
C GLY A 440 -25.36 17.31 -18.97
N PRO A 441 -25.38 15.98 -18.78
CA PRO A 441 -25.38 15.39 -17.43
C PRO A 441 -24.20 15.92 -16.61
N THR A 442 -24.47 16.34 -15.37
CA THR A 442 -23.46 16.84 -14.43
C THR A 442 -22.45 15.74 -14.08
N VAL A 443 -21.16 16.11 -14.09
CA VAL A 443 -20.08 15.22 -13.65
C VAL A 443 -20.22 14.98 -12.15
N HIS A 444 -20.32 13.71 -11.76
CA HIS A 444 -20.40 13.31 -10.35
C HIS A 444 -19.72 11.97 -10.11
N PHE A 445 -19.32 11.73 -8.87
CA PHE A 445 -18.67 10.50 -8.47
C PHE A 445 -19.66 9.36 -8.32
N LYS A 446 -19.34 8.21 -8.93
CA LYS A 446 -20.10 6.95 -8.81
C LYS A 446 -19.49 6.01 -7.77
N ALA A 447 -18.18 6.09 -7.56
CA ALA A 447 -17.47 5.32 -6.54
C ALA A 447 -16.48 6.20 -5.80
N LEU A 448 -16.37 6.01 -4.49
CA LEU A 448 -15.41 6.69 -3.63
C LEU A 448 -14.76 5.69 -2.68
N GLN A 449 -13.46 5.86 -2.42
CA GLN A 449 -12.75 5.03 -1.45
C GLN A 449 -11.63 5.80 -0.76
N PHE A 450 -11.63 5.78 0.58
CA PHE A 450 -10.52 6.30 1.38
C PHE A 450 -9.29 5.40 1.30
N SER A 451 -8.13 6.03 1.37
CA SER A 451 -6.85 5.39 1.69
C SER A 451 -6.82 4.87 3.13
N TRP A 452 -5.82 4.06 3.47
CA TRP A 452 -5.77 3.37 4.77
C TRP A 452 -5.46 4.30 5.95
N THR A 453 -4.75 5.42 5.73
CA THR A 453 -4.59 6.46 6.76
C THR A 453 -5.69 7.53 6.71
N SER A 454 -6.62 7.42 5.75
CA SER A 454 -7.71 8.38 5.51
C SER A 454 -7.24 9.81 5.14
N LEU A 455 -6.00 9.94 4.65
CA LEU A 455 -5.43 11.20 4.17
C LEU A 455 -5.55 11.42 2.66
N ALA A 456 -6.06 10.42 1.93
CA ALA A 456 -6.41 10.52 0.53
C ALA A 456 -7.75 9.85 0.23
N LEU A 457 -8.39 10.31 -0.84
CA LEU A 457 -9.67 9.80 -1.33
C LEU A 457 -9.55 9.59 -2.84
N ALA A 458 -9.81 8.37 -3.30
CA ALA A 458 -9.92 8.03 -4.71
C ALA A 458 -11.39 8.08 -5.12
N GLY A 459 -11.69 8.71 -6.25
CA GLY A 459 -13.04 8.79 -6.79
C GLY A 459 -13.08 8.49 -8.28
N VAL A 460 -14.05 7.69 -8.69
CA VAL A 460 -14.34 7.43 -10.11
C VAL A 460 -15.59 8.19 -10.49
N ASP A 461 -15.49 9.06 -11.48
CA ASP A 461 -16.64 9.82 -11.98
C ASP A 461 -17.47 9.03 -12.99
N ASN A 462 -18.64 9.55 -13.33
CA ASN A 462 -19.52 9.01 -14.37
C ASN A 462 -18.98 9.12 -15.80
N HIS A 463 -17.71 9.51 -15.99
CA HIS A 463 -16.97 9.44 -17.24
C HIS A 463 -15.81 8.44 -17.19
N GLY A 464 -15.71 7.64 -16.11
CA GLY A 464 -14.64 6.66 -15.93
C GLY A 464 -13.28 7.28 -15.63
N LYS A 465 -13.21 8.56 -15.24
CA LYS A 465 -11.95 9.21 -14.83
C LYS A 465 -11.67 8.93 -13.37
N LEU A 466 -10.39 8.71 -13.07
CA LEU A 466 -9.92 8.55 -11.70
C LEU A 466 -9.43 9.88 -11.15
N HIS A 467 -10.03 10.33 -10.06
CA HIS A 467 -9.63 11.51 -9.31
C HIS A 467 -8.98 11.10 -8.01
N MET A 468 -7.84 11.71 -7.71
CA MET A 468 -7.13 11.53 -6.45
C MET A 468 -7.19 12.83 -5.64
N LEU A 469 -7.81 12.81 -4.47
CA LEU A 469 -7.98 13.98 -3.61
C LEU A 469 -7.17 13.84 -2.32
N ARG A 470 -6.55 14.94 -1.89
CA ARG A 470 -5.95 15.12 -0.57
C ARG A 470 -7.03 15.42 0.46
N VAL A 471 -7.04 14.64 1.52
CA VAL A 471 -7.92 14.84 2.69
C VAL A 471 -7.05 15.37 3.82
N SER A 472 -7.29 16.63 4.22
CA SER A 472 -6.48 17.26 5.26
C SER A 472 -6.59 16.49 6.58
N PRO A 473 -5.49 16.23 7.30
CA PRO A 473 -5.53 15.62 8.63
C PRO A 473 -6.29 16.46 9.65
N SER A 474 -6.48 17.75 9.39
CA SER A 474 -7.29 18.66 10.22
C SER A 474 -8.73 18.81 9.76
N MET A 475 -9.11 18.11 8.68
CA MET A 475 -10.39 18.26 7.98
C MET A 475 -10.77 19.72 7.67
N GLY A 476 -9.79 20.58 7.42
CA GLY A 476 -10.01 21.99 7.05
C GLY A 476 -9.80 22.99 8.19
N GLN A 477 -9.58 22.52 9.42
CA GLN A 477 -9.16 23.40 10.52
C GLN A 477 -7.71 23.86 10.30
N VAL A 478 -7.42 25.13 10.57
CA VAL A 478 -6.04 25.62 10.56
C VAL A 478 -5.33 25.10 11.80
N LEU A 479 -4.38 24.19 11.62
CA LEU A 479 -3.54 23.69 12.70
C LEU A 479 -2.23 24.45 12.72
N GLU A 480 -1.70 24.66 13.93
CA GLU A 480 -0.32 25.06 14.10
C GLU A 480 0.63 24.03 13.47
N MET A 481 1.76 24.50 12.94
CA MET A 481 2.78 23.67 12.31
C MET A 481 3.21 22.49 13.20
N ASN A 482 3.40 22.75 14.50
CA ASN A 482 3.82 21.73 15.47
C ASN A 482 2.79 20.60 15.63
N THR A 483 1.51 20.92 15.59
CA THR A 483 0.42 19.94 15.69
C THR A 483 0.32 19.12 14.41
N THR A 484 0.46 19.76 13.25
CA THR A 484 0.51 19.08 11.94
C THR A 484 1.66 18.08 11.90
N LEU A 485 2.88 18.50 12.30
CA LEU A 485 4.04 17.62 12.38
C LEU A 485 3.80 16.41 13.29
N ARG A 486 3.17 16.61 14.46
CA ARG A 486 2.84 15.51 15.38
C ARG A 486 1.86 14.51 14.76
N HIS A 487 0.81 14.97 14.08
CA HIS A 487 -0.16 14.08 13.43
C HIS A 487 0.48 13.27 12.28
N LEU A 488 1.32 13.91 11.46
CA LEU A 488 2.04 13.21 10.39
C LEU A 488 3.04 12.20 10.96
N LEU A 489 3.78 12.58 12.00
CA LEU A 489 4.71 11.68 12.70
C LEU A 489 3.99 10.45 13.26
N PHE A 490 2.86 10.64 13.94
CA PHE A 490 2.05 9.55 14.51
C PHE A 490 1.56 8.57 13.44
N LEU A 491 1.16 9.07 12.26
CA LEU A 491 0.75 8.21 11.14
C LEU A 491 1.94 7.50 10.46
N LEU A 492 3.11 8.13 10.38
CA LEU A 492 4.33 7.48 9.89
C LEU A 492 4.77 6.35 10.84
N GLU A 493 4.70 6.56 12.15
CA GLU A 493 4.92 5.52 13.16
C GLU A 493 3.94 4.36 12.97
N TYR A 494 2.65 4.66 12.79
CA TYR A 494 1.62 3.65 12.54
C TYR A 494 1.95 2.83 11.29
N CYS A 495 2.25 3.48 10.16
CA CYS A 495 2.62 2.80 8.91
C CYS A 495 3.89 1.93 9.09
N MET A 496 4.87 2.42 9.84
CA MET A 496 6.10 1.68 10.12
C MET A 496 5.82 0.40 10.94
N VAL A 497 4.94 0.47 11.95
CA VAL A 497 4.57 -0.67 12.80
C VAL A 497 3.69 -1.67 12.05
N THR A 498 2.65 -1.20 11.35
CA THR A 498 1.70 -2.07 10.64
C THR A 498 2.27 -2.64 9.34
N GLY A 499 3.21 -1.94 8.71
CA GLY A 499 3.69 -2.24 7.36
C GLY A 499 2.75 -1.73 6.26
N TYR A 500 1.75 -0.92 6.60
CA TYR A 500 0.96 -0.21 5.59
C TYR A 500 1.82 0.80 4.86
N ASP A 501 1.49 1.03 3.59
CA ASP A 501 2.20 1.98 2.76
C ASP A 501 1.86 3.42 3.18
N TRP A 502 2.89 4.26 3.29
CA TRP A 502 2.82 5.64 3.81
C TRP A 502 2.64 6.72 2.74
N TRP A 503 2.40 6.35 1.47
CA TRP A 503 2.28 7.28 0.35
C TRP A 503 1.28 8.42 0.60
N ASP A 504 0.10 8.11 1.14
CA ASP A 504 -0.94 9.11 1.40
C ASP A 504 -0.55 10.10 2.51
N VAL A 505 0.30 9.69 3.46
CA VAL A 505 0.90 10.59 4.46
C VAL A 505 1.87 11.56 3.78
N LEU A 506 2.65 11.09 2.80
CA LEU A 506 3.61 11.92 2.08
C LEU A 506 2.96 13.05 1.28
N LEU A 507 1.69 12.90 0.84
CA LEU A 507 0.92 13.95 0.16
C LEU A 507 0.81 15.24 0.97
N HIS A 508 0.92 15.15 2.30
CA HIS A 508 0.78 16.28 3.22
C HIS A 508 2.11 16.79 3.77
N VAL A 509 3.22 16.12 3.47
CA VAL A 509 4.55 16.54 3.90
C VAL A 509 5.08 17.62 2.96
N GLN A 510 5.24 18.82 3.48
CA GLN A 510 5.85 19.94 2.75
C GLN A 510 7.38 19.87 2.81
N PRO A 511 8.12 20.43 1.83
CA PRO A 511 9.58 20.36 1.80
C PRO A 511 10.26 20.91 3.07
N SER A 512 9.66 21.93 3.70
CA SER A 512 10.14 22.53 4.96
C SER A 512 9.96 21.64 6.19
N MET A 513 9.08 20.63 6.12
CA MET A 513 8.81 19.70 7.22
C MET A 513 9.78 18.51 7.24
N VAL A 514 10.41 18.21 6.10
CA VAL A 514 11.17 16.97 5.86
C VAL A 514 12.26 16.75 6.92
N HIS A 515 13.11 17.75 7.17
CA HIS A 515 14.20 17.63 8.14
C HIS A 515 13.67 17.28 9.53
N ASN A 516 12.67 18.02 10.02
CA ASN A 516 12.07 17.81 11.35
C ASN A 516 11.41 16.43 11.49
N LEU A 517 10.72 15.95 10.45
CA LEU A 517 10.09 14.63 10.49
C LEU A 517 11.14 13.51 10.51
N VAL A 518 12.21 13.63 9.72
CA VAL A 518 13.30 12.64 9.68
C VAL A 518 13.99 12.50 11.03
N GLU A 519 14.31 13.61 11.69
CA GLU A 519 14.98 13.59 12.99
C GLU A 519 14.04 13.10 14.10
N LYS A 520 12.82 13.65 14.21
CA LYS A 520 11.86 13.22 15.25
C LYS A 520 11.46 11.76 15.13
N LEU A 521 11.23 11.28 13.90
CA LEU A 521 10.92 9.85 13.69
C LEU A 521 12.10 8.96 14.11
N HIS A 522 13.34 9.44 13.95
CA HIS A 522 14.50 8.72 14.45
C HIS A 522 14.55 8.66 15.96
N GLU A 523 14.31 9.78 16.63
CA GLU A 523 14.30 9.87 18.08
C GLU A 523 13.25 8.93 18.68
N GLU A 524 12.01 8.95 18.15
CA GLU A 524 10.95 8.05 18.64
C GLU A 524 11.30 6.58 18.40
N TYR A 525 11.91 6.25 17.26
CA TYR A 525 12.44 4.90 17.00
C TYR A 525 13.51 4.51 18.04
N MET A 526 14.46 5.39 18.34
CA MET A 526 15.56 5.13 19.28
C MET A 526 15.10 4.99 20.74
N ARG A 527 13.91 5.51 21.08
CA ARG A 527 13.28 5.30 22.40
C ARG A 527 12.63 3.92 22.56
N GLN A 528 12.44 3.16 21.48
CA GLN A 528 11.84 1.82 21.58
C GLN A 528 12.81 0.81 22.18
N ASN A 529 12.28 -0.31 22.68
CA ASN A 529 13.13 -1.43 23.11
C ASN A 529 13.92 -2.04 21.93
N GLN A 530 15.04 -2.69 22.25
CA GLN A 530 15.98 -3.22 21.26
C GLN A 530 15.34 -4.23 20.28
N ALA A 531 14.42 -5.06 20.77
CA ALA A 531 13.73 -6.04 19.92
C ALA A 531 12.86 -5.37 18.85
N LEU A 532 12.12 -4.32 19.21
CA LEU A 532 11.29 -3.57 18.27
C LEU A 532 12.16 -2.74 17.31
N GLN A 533 13.24 -2.15 17.80
CA GLN A 533 14.22 -1.47 16.95
C GLN A 533 14.75 -2.42 15.86
N GLN A 534 15.17 -3.63 16.24
CA GLN A 534 15.67 -4.63 15.30
C GLN A 534 14.65 -4.98 14.20
N VAL A 535 13.36 -5.12 14.57
CA VAL A 535 12.28 -5.44 13.61
C VAL A 535 12.02 -4.26 12.65
N LEU A 536 12.15 -3.03 13.12
CA LEU A 536 11.83 -1.82 12.34
C LEU A 536 13.05 -1.18 11.65
N ALA A 537 14.26 -1.66 11.90
CA ALA A 537 15.52 -1.04 11.49
C ALA A 537 15.60 -0.69 9.99
N THR A 538 15.16 -1.59 9.10
CA THR A 538 15.14 -1.29 7.65
C THR A 538 13.97 -0.40 7.26
N ARG A 539 12.82 -0.53 7.94
CA ARG A 539 11.62 0.29 7.67
C ARG A 539 11.86 1.76 7.98
N ILE A 540 12.50 2.09 9.12
CA ILE A 540 12.81 3.47 9.47
C ILE A 540 13.73 4.12 8.42
N VAL A 541 14.74 3.40 7.94
CA VAL A 541 15.64 3.91 6.88
C VAL A 541 14.87 4.14 5.57
N ALA A 542 13.96 3.23 5.20
CA ALA A 542 13.12 3.37 4.02
C ALA A 542 12.13 4.56 4.09
N VAL A 543 11.52 4.80 5.27
CA VAL A 543 10.65 5.96 5.50
C VAL A 543 11.46 7.26 5.40
N LYS A 544 12.62 7.33 6.05
CA LYS A 544 13.52 8.49 5.95
C LYS A 544 13.95 8.76 4.51
N ALA A 545 14.29 7.71 3.76
CA ALA A 545 14.62 7.84 2.33
C ALA A 545 13.45 8.41 1.53
N SER A 546 12.21 8.03 1.84
CA SER A 546 11.01 8.55 1.17
C SER A 546 10.74 10.02 1.52
N LEU A 547 10.90 10.41 2.79
CA LEU A 547 10.76 11.79 3.23
C LEU A 547 11.80 12.70 2.58
N CYS A 548 13.07 12.28 2.57
CA CYS A 548 14.17 13.08 2.02
C CYS A 548 14.03 13.38 0.52
N LYS A 549 13.27 12.56 -0.23
CA LYS A 549 12.97 12.81 -1.65
C LYS A 549 12.04 14.00 -1.87
N LEU A 550 11.27 14.40 -0.86
CA LEU A 550 10.27 15.47 -0.99
C LEU A 550 10.88 16.88 -0.96
N SER A 551 12.17 17.01 -0.66
CA SER A 551 12.88 18.28 -0.63
C SER A 551 14.21 18.19 -1.36
N THR A 552 14.48 19.15 -2.24
CA THR A 552 15.75 19.23 -2.99
C THR A 552 16.95 19.39 -2.06
N ALA A 553 16.77 20.08 -0.92
CA ALA A 553 17.81 20.25 0.10
C ALA A 553 18.23 18.94 0.78
N THR A 554 17.38 17.91 0.75
CA THR A 554 17.65 16.60 1.38
C THR A 554 17.72 15.46 0.37
N ALA A 555 17.61 15.72 -0.92
CA ALA A 555 17.57 14.68 -1.96
C ALA A 555 18.81 13.77 -1.93
N ALA A 556 19.99 14.34 -1.68
CA ALA A 556 21.21 13.57 -1.51
C ALA A 556 21.18 12.64 -0.28
N ARG A 557 20.54 13.04 0.82
CA ARG A 557 20.35 12.15 2.00
C ARG A 557 19.46 10.95 1.66
N ALA A 558 18.52 11.09 0.72
CA ALA A 558 17.73 9.95 0.27
C ALA A 558 18.63 8.89 -0.40
N CYS A 559 19.63 9.30 -1.17
CA CYS A 559 20.64 8.43 -1.75
C CYS A 559 21.45 7.69 -0.68
N ASP A 560 21.89 8.41 0.36
CA ASP A 560 22.62 7.83 1.49
C ASP A 560 21.81 6.75 2.20
N PHE A 561 20.52 6.98 2.41
CA PHE A 561 19.63 5.98 3.00
C PHE A 561 19.42 4.75 2.11
N HIS A 562 19.40 4.90 0.77
CA HIS A 562 19.37 3.75 -0.13
C HIS A 562 20.68 2.95 -0.09
N ALA A 563 21.82 3.63 -0.09
CA ALA A 563 23.13 2.99 0.08
C ALA A 563 23.21 2.26 1.43
N LYS A 564 22.68 2.86 2.51
CA LYS A 564 22.60 2.24 3.83
C LYS A 564 21.72 0.98 3.83
N LEU A 565 20.57 0.99 3.16
CA LEU A 565 19.74 -0.20 3.00
C LEU A 565 20.47 -1.33 2.27
N LEU A 566 21.20 -0.99 1.21
CA LEU A 566 22.00 -1.95 0.45
C LEU A 566 23.16 -2.51 1.29
N LEU A 567 23.87 -1.66 2.04
CA LEU A 567 24.94 -2.10 2.94
C LEU A 567 24.41 -3.03 4.05
N ILE A 568 23.29 -2.69 4.69
CA ILE A 568 22.65 -3.55 5.71
C ILE A 568 22.31 -4.92 5.11
N ALA A 569 21.77 -4.93 3.89
CA ALA A 569 21.44 -6.15 3.17
C ALA A 569 22.69 -7.00 2.86
N ILE A 570 23.74 -6.38 2.31
CA ILE A 570 25.01 -7.05 2.01
C ILE A 570 25.63 -7.60 3.29
N SER A 571 25.74 -6.79 4.34
CA SER A 571 26.28 -7.20 5.64
C SER A 571 25.53 -8.38 6.24
N SER A 572 24.20 -8.33 6.27
CA SER A 572 23.37 -9.45 6.72
C SER A 572 23.60 -10.73 5.90
N THR A 573 23.79 -10.59 4.59
CA THR A 573 23.99 -11.74 3.68
C THR A 573 25.37 -12.35 3.89
N LEU A 574 26.42 -11.53 3.87
CA LEU A 574 27.80 -11.99 4.02
C LEU A 574 28.05 -12.59 5.41
N LYS A 575 27.56 -11.94 6.49
CA LYS A 575 27.64 -12.50 7.85
C LYS A 575 26.90 -13.83 8.00
N SER A 576 25.80 -14.03 7.27
CA SER A 576 25.04 -15.29 7.31
C SER A 576 25.77 -16.49 6.68
N LEU A 577 26.86 -16.25 5.93
CA LEU A 577 27.70 -17.31 5.40
C LEU A 577 28.64 -17.89 6.47
N LEU A 578 28.98 -17.12 7.49
CA LEU A 578 29.92 -17.53 8.55
C LEU A 578 29.34 -18.67 9.38
N ARG A 579 30.19 -19.61 9.79
CA ARG A 579 29.77 -20.80 10.55
C ARG A 579 30.56 -20.94 11.84
N PRO A 580 29.91 -21.26 12.98
CA PRO A 580 30.63 -21.59 14.20
C PRO A 580 31.51 -22.83 13.99
N HIS A 581 32.74 -22.80 14.54
CA HIS A 581 33.64 -23.96 14.50
C HIS A 581 33.09 -25.15 15.31
N VAL A 582 32.34 -24.88 16.39
CA VAL A 582 31.72 -25.90 17.25
C VAL A 582 30.21 -25.68 17.29
N LEU A 583 29.43 -26.70 16.96
CA LEU A 583 27.96 -26.61 16.83
C LEU A 583 27.21 -26.38 18.17
N ASN A 584 27.88 -26.52 19.33
CA ASN A 584 27.22 -26.61 20.65
C ASN A 584 27.67 -25.62 21.75
N THR A 585 28.42 -24.52 21.48
CA THR A 585 28.64 -23.39 22.45
C THR A 585 29.12 -22.09 21.76
N PRO A 586 28.86 -20.85 22.27
CA PRO A 586 27.73 -20.30 23.05
C PRO A 586 26.90 -19.23 22.26
N ASP A 587 25.93 -18.58 22.93
CA ASP A 587 24.87 -17.60 22.53
C ASP A 587 25.11 -16.57 21.39
N LYS A 588 26.32 -16.37 20.88
CA LYS A 588 26.66 -15.31 19.88
C LYS A 588 27.17 -15.91 18.57
N SER A 589 26.68 -15.43 17.43
CA SER A 589 27.12 -15.88 16.12
C SER A 589 28.53 -15.36 15.75
N PRO A 590 29.25 -15.98 14.80
CA PRO A 590 30.52 -15.44 14.29
C PRO A 590 30.39 -13.99 13.78
N GLY A 591 29.25 -13.64 13.18
CA GLY A 591 28.95 -12.28 12.74
C GLY A 591 28.82 -11.30 13.92
N ASP A 592 28.25 -11.74 15.04
CA ASP A 592 28.16 -10.91 16.26
C ASP A 592 29.54 -10.72 16.90
N ARG A 593 30.38 -11.75 16.90
CA ARG A 593 31.79 -11.66 17.35
C ARG A 593 32.60 -10.69 16.49
N LEU A 594 32.47 -10.76 15.16
CA LEU A 594 33.11 -9.82 14.24
C LEU A 594 32.70 -8.37 14.56
N THR A 595 31.41 -8.15 14.75
CA THR A 595 30.83 -6.85 15.13
C THR A 595 31.44 -6.33 16.44
N GLU A 596 31.48 -7.18 17.47
CA GLU A 596 32.04 -6.85 18.78
C GLU A 596 33.53 -6.51 18.72
N ILE A 597 34.32 -7.28 17.97
CA ILE A 597 35.77 -7.06 17.83
C ILE A 597 36.04 -5.78 17.03
N CYS A 598 35.36 -5.57 15.90
CA CYS A 598 35.56 -4.37 15.08
C CYS A 598 35.13 -3.09 15.79
N ALA A 599 34.09 -3.16 16.63
CA ALA A 599 33.65 -2.02 17.44
C ALA A 599 34.68 -1.62 18.52
N LYS A 600 35.38 -2.61 19.11
CA LYS A 600 36.37 -2.37 20.18
C LYS A 600 37.77 -2.05 19.64
N ASN A 601 38.15 -2.61 18.49
CA ASN A 601 39.49 -2.50 17.96
C ASN A 601 39.68 -1.20 17.13
N THR A 602 40.61 -0.36 17.58
CA THR A 602 40.96 0.93 16.97
C THR A 602 42.22 0.88 16.09
N ASP A 603 42.85 -0.28 15.91
CA ASP A 603 43.99 -0.43 15.00
C ASP A 603 43.56 -0.08 13.57
N THR A 604 44.41 0.74 12.94
CA THR A 604 44.22 1.15 11.54
C THR A 604 44.83 0.16 10.55
N ASP A 605 45.53 -0.86 11.05
CA ASP A 605 46.10 -1.96 10.29
C ASP A 605 45.13 -3.14 10.32
N ILE A 606 44.56 -3.47 9.16
CA ILE A 606 43.54 -4.51 9.02
C ILE A 606 44.06 -5.89 9.45
N ASP A 607 45.34 -6.17 9.21
CA ASP A 607 45.91 -7.49 9.49
C ASP A 607 46.07 -7.70 11.01
N LYS A 608 46.33 -6.63 11.77
CA LYS A 608 46.31 -6.68 13.26
C LYS A 608 44.93 -6.90 13.83
N VAL A 609 43.90 -6.31 13.22
CA VAL A 609 42.51 -6.53 13.65
C VAL A 609 42.14 -8.00 13.49
N MET A 610 42.51 -8.61 12.35
CA MET A 610 42.23 -10.01 12.03
C MET A 610 42.86 -11.01 13.00
N LEU A 611 44.01 -10.68 13.62
CA LEU A 611 44.64 -11.55 14.63
C LEU A 611 43.75 -11.81 15.86
N ASN A 612 42.74 -10.97 16.08
CA ASN A 612 41.77 -11.13 17.16
C ASN A 612 40.59 -12.04 16.77
N LEU A 613 40.52 -12.51 15.52
CA LEU A 613 39.45 -13.35 14.99
C LEU A 613 39.90 -14.80 14.82
N LYS A 614 38.95 -15.72 15.00
CA LYS A 614 39.15 -17.15 14.74
C LYS A 614 38.93 -17.42 13.25
N THR A 615 40.01 -17.60 12.50
CA THR A 615 39.96 -17.72 11.03
C THR A 615 39.16 -18.92 10.56
N GLU A 616 39.01 -19.97 11.38
CA GLU A 616 38.22 -21.17 11.05
C GLU A 616 36.73 -20.86 10.86
N GLU A 617 36.21 -19.82 11.51
CA GLU A 617 34.79 -19.41 11.40
C GLU A 617 34.48 -18.71 10.06
N PHE A 618 35.52 -18.34 9.30
CA PHE A 618 35.45 -17.60 8.05
C PHE A 618 35.74 -18.47 6.81
N VAL A 619 36.08 -19.74 7.00
CA VAL A 619 36.42 -20.65 5.91
C VAL A 619 35.16 -21.00 5.10
N LEU A 620 35.19 -20.68 3.81
CA LEU A 620 34.08 -20.90 2.87
C LEU A 620 34.55 -21.55 1.56
N ASP A 621 33.65 -22.29 0.93
CA ASP A 621 33.82 -22.79 -0.43
C ASP A 621 33.92 -21.62 -1.44
N GLY A 622 34.62 -21.85 -2.55
CA GLY A 622 34.95 -20.79 -3.51
C GLY A 622 33.75 -20.29 -4.33
N PRO A 623 32.89 -21.21 -4.84
CA PRO A 623 31.77 -20.81 -5.69
C PRO A 623 30.74 -19.86 -5.04
N PRO A 624 30.36 -20.01 -3.75
CA PRO A 624 29.50 -19.04 -3.06
C PRO A 624 30.07 -17.61 -3.07
N LEU A 625 31.34 -17.44 -2.69
CA LEU A 625 31.99 -16.13 -2.64
C LEU A 625 32.12 -15.52 -4.03
N GLN A 626 32.56 -16.30 -5.01
CA GLN A 626 32.67 -15.83 -6.39
C GLN A 626 31.32 -15.34 -6.94
N SER A 627 30.22 -16.00 -6.57
CA SER A 627 28.87 -15.60 -7.00
C SER A 627 28.32 -14.33 -6.34
N LEU A 628 28.99 -13.85 -5.29
CA LEU A 628 28.68 -12.60 -4.59
C LEU A 628 29.76 -11.53 -4.80
N GLN A 629 30.72 -11.78 -5.70
CA GLN A 629 31.85 -10.89 -5.97
C GLN A 629 31.40 -9.47 -6.31
N GLN A 630 30.29 -9.31 -7.03
CA GLN A 630 29.69 -8.02 -7.36
C GLN A 630 29.25 -7.22 -6.14
N LEU A 631 28.78 -7.89 -5.07
CA LEU A 631 28.44 -7.24 -3.81
C LEU A 631 29.71 -6.88 -3.02
N ILE A 632 30.73 -7.73 -3.06
CA ILE A 632 32.04 -7.48 -2.46
C ILE A 632 32.71 -6.28 -3.14
N GLN A 633 32.69 -6.24 -4.47
CA GLN A 633 33.17 -5.13 -5.28
C GLN A 633 32.45 -3.83 -4.91
N TRP A 634 31.11 -3.86 -4.81
CA TRP A 634 30.33 -2.70 -4.40
C TRP A 634 30.76 -2.13 -3.04
N VAL A 635 31.08 -2.97 -2.06
CA VAL A 635 31.60 -2.50 -0.76
C VAL A 635 32.93 -1.75 -0.94
N GLY A 636 33.87 -2.31 -1.69
CA GLY A 636 35.17 -1.66 -1.95
C GLY A 636 35.02 -0.34 -2.71
N ASP A 637 34.24 -0.34 -3.78
CA ASP A 637 33.94 0.83 -4.60
C ASP A 637 33.26 1.93 -3.79
N PHE A 638 32.31 1.56 -2.93
CA PHE A 638 31.60 2.52 -2.09
C PHE A 638 32.50 3.14 -1.03
N VAL A 639 33.40 2.37 -0.39
CA VAL A 639 34.41 2.91 0.54
C VAL A 639 35.34 3.89 -0.18
N LEU A 640 35.85 3.51 -1.35
CA LEU A 640 36.71 4.37 -2.17
C LEU A 640 35.97 5.67 -2.55
N TYR A 641 34.72 5.57 -3.01
CA TYR A 641 33.89 6.72 -3.33
C TYR A 641 33.70 7.66 -2.13
N LEU A 642 33.38 7.13 -0.95
CA LEU A 642 33.17 7.95 0.26
C LEU A 642 34.45 8.70 0.64
N LEU A 643 35.57 7.99 0.72
CA LEU A 643 36.85 8.58 1.12
C LEU A 643 37.36 9.60 0.10
N ALA A 644 37.28 9.30 -1.20
CA ALA A 644 37.68 10.23 -2.26
C ALA A 644 36.83 11.51 -2.29
N ASN A 645 35.60 11.46 -1.77
CA ASN A 645 34.72 12.62 -1.66
C ASN A 645 34.78 13.32 -0.30
N LEU A 646 35.52 12.79 0.67
CA LEU A 646 35.71 13.42 1.98
C LEU A 646 36.25 14.86 1.87
N PRO A 647 37.21 15.20 1.00
CA PRO A 647 37.69 16.58 0.88
C PRO A 647 36.66 17.57 0.33
N ASN A 648 35.65 17.05 -0.36
CA ASN A 648 34.66 17.84 -1.08
C ASN A 648 33.42 18.20 -0.22
N GLN A 649 33.56 18.24 1.12
CA GLN A 649 32.44 18.44 2.07
C GLN A 649 31.78 19.83 2.04
N GLY A 650 32.30 20.80 1.25
CA GLY A 650 31.77 22.17 1.18
C GLY A 650 30.30 22.30 0.69
N SER A 651 29.67 21.22 0.23
CA SER A 651 28.26 21.18 -0.18
C SER A 651 27.51 20.03 0.50
N MET A 652 26.55 20.37 1.37
CA MET A 652 25.70 19.40 2.12
C MET A 652 24.74 18.59 1.23
N VAL A 653 24.73 18.82 -0.08
CA VAL A 653 23.77 18.25 -1.04
C VAL A 653 24.44 17.20 -1.95
N ARG A 654 25.58 16.63 -1.54
CA ARG A 654 26.25 15.55 -2.28
C ARG A 654 25.98 14.17 -1.67
N PRO A 655 25.68 13.14 -2.48
CA PRO A 655 25.56 11.77 -2.01
C PRO A 655 26.87 11.32 -1.34
N GLY A 656 26.75 10.66 -0.20
CA GLY A 656 27.83 10.22 0.69
C GLY A 656 28.02 11.12 1.92
N PHE A 657 27.54 12.37 1.90
CA PHE A 657 27.80 13.33 2.98
C PHE A 657 27.24 12.88 4.34
N GLY A 658 25.98 12.47 4.40
CA GLY A 658 25.37 12.00 5.65
C GLY A 658 25.97 10.66 6.11
N PHE A 659 26.40 9.84 5.15
CA PHE A 659 27.01 8.53 5.41
C PHE A 659 28.37 8.65 6.12
N MET A 660 29.19 9.64 5.75
CA MET A 660 30.51 9.89 6.34
C MET A 660 30.47 10.31 7.82
N ARG A 661 29.30 10.66 8.35
CA ARG A 661 29.11 11.07 9.75
C ARG A 661 28.33 10.03 10.57
N ASP A 662 27.99 8.89 9.97
CA ASP A 662 27.20 7.83 10.58
C ASP A 662 28.13 6.70 11.05
N GLY A 663 28.59 6.80 12.31
CA GLY A 663 29.54 5.87 12.91
C GLY A 663 29.12 4.40 12.82
N ALA A 664 27.82 4.11 12.96
CA ALA A 664 27.29 2.75 12.83
C ALA A 664 27.48 2.20 11.39
N SER A 665 27.24 3.02 10.37
CA SER A 665 27.42 2.60 8.97
C SER A 665 28.90 2.49 8.60
N LEU A 666 29.75 3.41 9.06
CA LEU A 666 31.21 3.33 8.89
C LEU A 666 31.78 2.09 9.58
N GLY A 667 31.32 1.77 10.79
CA GLY A 667 31.69 0.54 11.50
C GLY A 667 31.30 -0.71 10.72
N MET A 668 30.09 -0.73 10.15
CA MET A 668 29.65 -1.82 9.29
C MET A 668 30.51 -1.99 8.04
N LEU A 669 30.98 -0.90 7.41
CA LEU A 669 31.94 -0.97 6.31
C LEU A 669 33.29 -1.57 6.76
N ARG A 670 33.80 -1.18 7.94
CA ARG A 670 35.03 -1.76 8.51
C ARG A 670 34.89 -3.27 8.69
N GLU A 671 33.78 -3.72 9.27
CA GLU A 671 33.48 -5.15 9.43
C GLU A 671 33.49 -5.89 8.09
N MET A 672 32.88 -5.30 7.06
CA MET A 672 32.87 -5.90 5.72
C MET A 672 34.27 -6.00 5.13
N LEU A 673 35.09 -4.95 5.24
CA LEU A 673 36.47 -4.97 4.73
C LEU A 673 37.33 -6.02 5.46
N VAL A 674 37.20 -6.18 6.77
CA VAL A 674 37.90 -7.22 7.55
C VAL A 674 37.52 -8.61 7.05
N MET A 675 36.22 -8.88 6.90
CA MET A 675 35.73 -10.17 6.42
C MET A 675 36.19 -10.46 4.98
N ILE A 676 36.13 -9.46 4.10
CA ILE A 676 36.60 -9.56 2.71
C ILE A 676 38.12 -9.81 2.67
N ARG A 677 38.91 -9.15 3.53
CA ARG A 677 40.37 -9.37 3.63
C ARG A 677 40.70 -10.81 4.04
N ILE A 678 40.02 -11.36 5.05
CA ILE A 678 40.19 -12.76 5.46
C ILE A 678 39.89 -13.71 4.28
N TRP A 679 38.77 -13.49 3.57
CA TRP A 679 38.44 -14.29 2.40
C TRP A 679 39.44 -14.14 1.25
N GLY A 680 39.98 -12.94 1.04
CA GLY A 680 41.01 -12.68 0.05
C GLY A 680 42.32 -13.42 0.31
N LEU A 681 42.71 -13.57 1.58
CA LEU A 681 43.88 -14.37 1.96
C LEU A 681 43.69 -15.85 1.69
N LEU A 682 42.46 -16.36 1.86
CA LEU A 682 42.13 -17.75 1.55
C LEU A 682 41.94 -17.96 0.03
N LYS A 683 41.37 -16.97 -0.66
CA LYS A 683 40.99 -16.98 -2.08
C LYS A 683 41.15 -15.59 -2.69
N PRO A 684 42.29 -15.30 -3.35
CA PRO A 684 42.59 -13.97 -3.89
C PRO A 684 41.52 -13.41 -4.85
N GLY A 685 40.83 -14.28 -5.60
CA GLY A 685 39.75 -13.89 -6.52
C GLY A 685 38.50 -13.32 -5.84
N CYS A 686 38.42 -13.34 -4.52
CA CYS A 686 37.32 -12.75 -3.73
C CYS A 686 37.60 -11.30 -3.31
N LEU A 687 38.77 -10.74 -3.62
CA LEU A 687 39.09 -9.34 -3.31
C LEU A 687 38.42 -8.38 -4.30
N PRO A 688 37.97 -7.19 -3.86
CA PRO A 688 37.61 -6.11 -4.76
C PRO A 688 38.81 -5.78 -5.67
N THR A 689 38.54 -5.56 -6.94
CA THR A 689 39.53 -5.15 -7.92
C THR A 689 39.52 -3.63 -8.03
N PHE A 690 40.67 -3.00 -7.81
CA PHE A 690 40.84 -1.56 -7.98
C PHE A 690 41.77 -1.28 -9.17
N THR A 691 41.49 -0.23 -9.92
CA THR A 691 42.41 0.27 -10.94
C THR A 691 43.38 1.24 -10.26
N ALA A 692 44.55 0.74 -9.88
CA ALA A 692 45.60 1.51 -9.21
C ALA A 692 46.62 2.06 -10.21
N THR A 693 47.25 3.18 -9.86
CA THR A 693 48.36 3.74 -10.63
C THR A 693 49.71 3.07 -10.35
N SER A 694 49.76 2.18 -9.34
CA SER A 694 50.93 1.40 -8.94
C SER A 694 50.55 -0.06 -8.65
N ASP A 695 51.30 -1.01 -9.22
CA ASP A 695 51.05 -2.46 -9.08
C ASP A 695 51.35 -3.00 -7.67
N ASN A 696 52.16 -2.30 -6.87
CA ASN A 696 52.57 -2.73 -5.52
C ASN A 696 51.66 -2.19 -4.39
N GLN A 697 50.59 -1.48 -4.73
CA GLN A 697 49.73 -0.82 -3.75
C GLN A 697 48.68 -1.78 -3.16
N ASP A 698 48.76 -2.05 -1.86
CA ASP A 698 47.68 -2.73 -1.13
C ASP A 698 46.53 -1.74 -0.88
N SER A 699 45.61 -1.69 -1.85
CA SER A 699 44.46 -0.78 -1.85
C SER A 699 43.50 -1.06 -0.69
N MET A 700 43.32 -2.33 -0.30
CA MET A 700 42.45 -2.71 0.82
C MET A 700 43.00 -2.22 2.15
N LEU A 701 44.31 -2.38 2.37
CA LEU A 701 44.98 -1.87 3.57
C LEU A 701 44.87 -0.33 3.65
N LEU A 702 45.11 0.36 2.54
CA LEU A 702 44.97 1.82 2.46
C LEU A 702 43.56 2.28 2.81
N LEU A 703 42.54 1.70 2.16
CA LEU A 703 41.14 2.07 2.37
C LEU A 703 40.68 1.76 3.79
N PHE A 704 41.06 0.62 4.36
CA PHE A 704 40.73 0.28 5.75
C PHE A 704 41.35 1.26 6.75
N ARG A 705 42.62 1.66 6.53
CA ARG A 705 43.32 2.63 7.39
C ARG A 705 42.61 3.98 7.41
N LEU A 706 42.28 4.52 6.23
CA LEU A 706 41.58 5.80 6.09
C LEU A 706 40.14 5.72 6.63
N LEU A 707 39.41 4.63 6.33
CA LEU A 707 38.07 4.40 6.87
C LEU A 707 38.07 4.28 8.39
N THR A 708 39.08 3.64 8.98
CA THR A 708 39.21 3.51 10.43
C THR A 708 39.47 4.86 11.09
N LYS A 709 40.33 5.70 10.51
CA LYS A 709 40.54 7.08 10.97
C LYS A 709 39.22 7.87 10.94
N LEU A 710 38.48 7.81 9.83
CA LEU A 710 37.19 8.50 9.71
C LEU A 710 36.14 7.97 10.70
N TRP A 711 36.07 6.66 10.91
CA TRP A 711 35.17 6.04 11.88
C TRP A 711 35.47 6.49 13.32
N LEU A 712 36.74 6.62 13.70
CA LEU A 712 37.13 7.09 15.03
C LEU A 712 36.59 8.50 15.34
N CYS A 713 36.46 9.35 14.32
CA CYS A 713 35.86 10.69 14.44
C CYS A 713 34.33 10.65 14.68
N SER A 714 33.65 9.57 14.27
CA SER A 714 32.18 9.49 14.22
C SER A 714 31.57 8.37 15.09
N ARG A 715 32.36 7.64 15.88
CA ARG A 715 31.88 6.52 16.72
C ARG A 715 31.12 7.01 17.96
N ASP A 716 30.15 6.22 18.41
CA ASP A 716 29.18 6.59 19.46
C ASP A 716 29.79 6.87 20.86
N ASP A 717 31.01 6.40 21.13
CA ASP A 717 31.68 6.56 22.44
C ASP A 717 32.27 7.96 22.71
N GLY A 718 32.11 8.92 21.79
CA GLY A 718 32.63 10.29 21.92
C GLY A 718 31.79 11.36 21.23
N ALA A 719 32.06 12.64 21.51
CA ALA A 719 31.44 13.73 20.76
C ALA A 719 31.93 13.65 19.29
N PRO A 720 31.05 13.84 18.29
CA PRO A 720 31.46 13.85 16.89
C PRO A 720 32.60 14.86 16.67
N GLN A 721 33.72 14.37 16.15
CA GLN A 721 34.87 15.20 15.82
C GLN A 721 34.90 15.40 14.30
N ASP A 722 35.27 16.61 13.87
CA ASP A 722 35.57 16.82 12.46
C ASP A 722 36.86 16.06 12.08
N PRO A 723 36.96 15.52 10.86
CA PRO A 723 38.17 14.86 10.39
C PRO A 723 39.35 15.85 10.39
N ASP A 724 40.53 15.39 10.80
CA ASP A 724 41.73 16.22 10.83
C ASP A 724 42.26 16.54 9.42
N ASP A 725 43.03 17.63 9.30
CA ASP A 725 43.60 18.06 8.02
C ASP A 725 44.48 16.97 7.40
N SER A 726 45.16 16.17 8.23
CA SER A 726 45.97 15.04 7.77
C SER A 726 45.13 13.99 7.05
N LEU A 727 43.98 13.58 7.59
CA LEU A 727 43.09 12.62 6.93
C LEU A 727 42.51 13.20 5.64
N ILE A 728 42.14 14.48 5.66
CA ILE A 728 41.61 15.16 4.48
C ILE A 728 42.66 15.19 3.37
N ASP A 729 43.90 15.57 3.67
CA ASP A 729 45.01 15.61 2.71
C ASP A 729 45.30 14.23 2.12
N GLU A 730 45.30 13.17 2.93
CA GLU A 730 45.46 11.81 2.44
C GLU A 730 44.32 11.38 1.51
N CYS A 731 43.07 11.76 1.83
CA CYS A 731 41.91 11.50 0.99
C CYS A 731 41.91 12.32 -0.31
N CYS A 732 42.45 13.55 -0.31
CA CYS A 732 42.66 14.38 -1.51
C CYS A 732 43.53 13.68 -2.55
N LEU A 733 44.47 12.84 -2.12
CA LEU A 733 45.38 12.10 -2.98
C LEU A 733 44.80 10.78 -3.50
N LEU A 734 43.63 10.33 -3.03
CA LEU A 734 43.04 9.07 -3.49
C LEU A 734 42.76 9.02 -5.00
N PRO A 735 42.17 10.07 -5.63
CA PRO A 735 41.88 10.03 -7.07
C PRO A 735 43.11 9.94 -7.97
N SER A 736 44.31 10.28 -7.47
CA SER A 736 45.57 10.10 -8.22
C SER A 736 46.21 8.72 -8.00
N GLN A 737 45.74 7.96 -7.00
CA GLN A 737 46.22 6.61 -6.69
C GLN A 737 45.29 5.54 -7.26
N LEU A 738 43.97 5.78 -7.22
CA LEU A 738 42.93 4.82 -7.56
C LEU A 738 41.86 5.48 -8.44
N LEU A 739 41.38 4.77 -9.45
CA LEU A 739 40.23 5.20 -10.23
C LEU A 739 38.96 5.22 -9.36
N VAL A 740 38.41 6.41 -9.12
CA VAL A 740 37.22 6.59 -8.30
C VAL A 740 35.96 6.25 -9.11
N PRO A 741 35.09 5.35 -8.61
CA PRO A 741 33.87 4.96 -9.32
C PRO A 741 32.76 6.04 -9.25
N SER A 742 31.86 6.08 -10.24
CA SER A 742 30.73 7.04 -10.33
C SER A 742 29.47 6.51 -9.64
N MET A 743 28.63 7.38 -9.05
CA MET A 743 27.39 6.99 -8.33
C MET A 743 26.21 6.55 -9.23
N ASP A 744 26.47 6.12 -10.45
CA ASP A 744 25.45 5.72 -11.43
C ASP A 744 24.69 4.44 -11.01
N TRP A 745 24.99 3.87 -9.84
CA TRP A 745 24.30 2.73 -9.25
C TRP A 745 23.11 3.05 -8.37
N LEU A 746 22.82 4.33 -8.10
CA LEU A 746 21.67 4.67 -7.29
C LEU A 746 20.38 4.71 -8.11
N PRO A 747 19.25 4.34 -7.49
CA PRO A 747 17.97 4.30 -8.18
C PRO A 747 17.39 5.72 -8.34
N VAL A 748 16.84 6.00 -9.51
CA VAL A 748 16.22 7.29 -9.86
C VAL A 748 14.70 7.09 -9.88
N ASN A 749 13.96 7.85 -9.07
CA ASN A 749 12.50 7.74 -9.00
C ASN A 749 11.83 8.67 -10.03
N ASP A 750 10.93 8.11 -10.84
CA ASP A 750 10.07 8.80 -11.82
C ASP A 750 8.61 8.98 -11.35
N GLY A 751 8.32 8.60 -10.11
CA GLY A 751 6.99 8.65 -9.49
C GLY A 751 6.37 10.04 -9.33
N VAL A 752 5.05 10.06 -9.19
CA VAL A 752 4.25 11.29 -9.18
C VAL A 752 4.42 12.11 -7.89
N MET A 753 4.84 11.50 -6.75
CA MET A 753 4.90 12.24 -5.48
C MET A 753 5.78 13.48 -5.52
N VAL A 754 6.94 13.41 -6.18
CA VAL A 754 7.85 14.57 -6.28
C VAL A 754 7.19 15.70 -7.07
N LYS A 755 6.41 15.37 -8.10
CA LYS A 755 5.66 16.34 -8.94
C LYS A 755 4.46 16.94 -8.19
N LEU A 756 3.89 16.21 -7.24
CA LEU A 756 2.77 16.67 -6.41
C LEU A 756 3.15 17.70 -5.35
N GLN A 757 4.43 18.02 -5.15
CA GLN A 757 4.81 19.10 -4.23
C GLN A 757 4.31 20.48 -4.69
N GLY A 758 3.94 20.63 -5.98
CA GLY A 758 3.21 21.80 -6.47
C GLY A 758 1.77 21.87 -5.93
N LYS A 759 1.25 23.09 -5.74
CA LYS A 759 -0.14 23.31 -5.29
C LYS A 759 -1.20 23.11 -6.40
N HIS A 760 -0.79 22.84 -7.63
CA HIS A 760 -1.70 22.70 -8.76
C HIS A 760 -2.04 21.21 -9.02
N PRO A 761 -3.32 20.89 -9.27
CA PRO A 761 -3.71 19.53 -9.62
C PRO A 761 -3.09 19.11 -10.95
N LEU A 762 -2.54 17.89 -11.00
CA LEU A 762 -1.99 17.33 -12.23
C LEU A 762 -3.09 16.70 -13.08
N ARG A 763 -2.99 16.85 -14.41
CA ARG A 763 -3.76 16.05 -15.36
C ARG A 763 -2.84 15.03 -16.00
N LEU A 764 -3.19 13.77 -15.85
CA LEU A 764 -2.41 12.61 -16.26
C LEU A 764 -3.25 11.78 -17.22
N GLN A 765 -2.57 10.95 -17.99
CA GLN A 765 -3.21 10.08 -18.98
C GLN A 765 -2.78 8.64 -18.77
N PHE A 766 -3.75 7.73 -18.77
CA PHE A 766 -3.46 6.29 -18.71
C PHE A 766 -2.64 5.85 -19.93
N GLY A 767 -1.67 4.96 -19.70
CA GLY A 767 -0.76 4.43 -20.72
C GLY A 767 0.33 5.40 -21.20
N LYS A 768 0.30 6.68 -20.76
CA LYS A 768 1.32 7.66 -21.14
C LYS A 768 2.07 8.15 -19.92
N ALA A 769 3.35 7.76 -19.84
CA ALA A 769 4.26 8.32 -18.86
C ALA A 769 4.19 9.84 -18.90
N SER A 770 4.20 10.46 -17.71
CA SER A 770 4.13 11.91 -17.57
C SER A 770 5.42 12.56 -18.08
N SER A 771 5.55 12.75 -19.39
CA SER A 771 6.52 13.62 -20.03
C SER A 771 5.96 15.04 -20.06
N LEU A 772 5.76 15.64 -18.89
CA LEU A 772 5.46 17.07 -18.84
C LEU A 772 6.76 17.83 -19.14
N PRO A 773 6.79 18.77 -20.10
CA PRO A 773 7.95 19.62 -20.31
C PRO A 773 8.17 20.45 -19.05
N SER A 774 9.26 20.18 -18.34
CA SER A 774 9.71 21.07 -17.26
C SER A 774 10.27 22.33 -17.91
N ASN A 775 9.48 23.41 -17.94
CA ASN A 775 9.99 24.75 -18.26
C ASN A 775 10.82 25.34 -17.10
N ALA A 776 11.17 24.55 -16.08
CA ALA A 776 12.06 24.94 -14.99
C ALA A 776 13.52 24.60 -15.35
N PRO A 777 14.51 25.43 -14.93
CA PRO A 777 15.91 25.06 -15.06
C PRO A 777 16.15 23.70 -14.38
N PRO A 778 17.10 22.88 -14.89
CA PRO A 778 17.33 21.55 -14.37
C PRO A 778 17.58 21.61 -12.87
N THR A 779 16.67 21.00 -12.11
CA THR A 779 16.83 20.92 -10.66
C THR A 779 18.06 20.07 -10.32
N PRO A 780 18.69 20.21 -9.14
CA PRO A 780 19.78 19.31 -8.73
C PRO A 780 19.41 17.82 -8.76
N LEU A 781 18.11 17.48 -8.75
CA LEU A 781 17.61 16.12 -8.98
C LEU A 781 17.76 15.68 -10.44
N GLU A 782 17.68 16.58 -11.41
CA GLU A 782 17.93 16.28 -12.83
C GLU A 782 19.42 16.03 -13.13
N VAL A 783 20.34 16.39 -12.23
CA VAL A 783 21.76 15.97 -12.31
C VAL A 783 21.90 14.44 -12.13
N PHE A 784 20.93 13.80 -11.46
CA PHE A 784 20.85 12.34 -11.36
C PHE A 784 19.98 11.72 -12.46
N ASN A 785 19.34 12.53 -13.31
CA ASN A 785 18.64 11.99 -14.47
C ASN A 785 19.68 11.55 -15.49
N ARG A 786 19.75 10.23 -15.63
CA ARG A 786 20.50 9.53 -16.65
C ARG A 786 20.21 10.11 -18.03
N THR A 787 21.24 10.57 -18.72
CA THR A 787 21.13 11.00 -20.12
C THR A 787 20.67 9.83 -21.01
N PRO A 788 19.94 10.12 -22.11
CA PRO A 788 19.66 9.11 -23.13
C PRO A 788 20.98 8.49 -23.60
N GLY A 789 21.10 7.16 -23.52
CA GLY A 789 22.34 6.44 -23.83
C GLY A 789 23.20 6.01 -22.62
N SER A 790 22.78 6.32 -21.39
CA SER A 790 23.47 5.85 -20.17
C SER A 790 23.34 4.33 -19.95
N GLN A 791 24.37 3.73 -19.37
CA GLN A 791 24.37 2.34 -18.92
C GLN A 791 23.24 2.15 -17.90
N ARG A 792 22.36 1.15 -18.08
CA ARG A 792 21.41 0.73 -17.05
C ARG A 792 22.11 -0.17 -16.04
N MET A 793 21.67 -0.13 -14.80
CA MET A 793 22.22 -0.97 -13.75
C MET A 793 21.14 -1.84 -13.12
N ASP A 794 21.49 -3.08 -12.82
CA ASP A 794 20.79 -3.89 -11.85
C ASP A 794 21.22 -3.45 -10.45
N ASN A 795 20.40 -2.64 -9.79
CA ASN A 795 20.72 -2.05 -8.50
C ASN A 795 20.80 -3.08 -7.35
N LEU A 796 20.10 -4.23 -7.46
CA LEU A 796 20.17 -5.27 -6.43
C LEU A 796 21.39 -6.16 -6.60
N ARG A 797 21.77 -6.42 -7.86
CA ARG A 797 22.93 -7.24 -8.18
C ARG A 797 24.20 -6.41 -8.29
N CYS A 798 24.12 -5.08 -8.30
CA CYS A 798 25.25 -4.17 -8.48
C CYS A 798 26.04 -4.46 -9.78
N VAL A 799 25.33 -4.77 -10.87
CA VAL A 799 25.94 -5.06 -12.19
C VAL A 799 25.37 -4.17 -13.28
N HIS A 800 26.21 -3.76 -14.22
CA HIS A 800 25.79 -3.04 -15.41
C HIS A 800 25.05 -3.97 -16.37
N MET A 801 23.94 -3.49 -16.93
CA MET A 801 23.10 -4.24 -17.88
C MET A 801 23.26 -3.74 -19.32
N GLY A 802 24.19 -2.82 -19.59
CA GLY A 802 24.27 -2.18 -20.91
C GLY A 802 23.33 -0.98 -21.05
N VAL A 803 23.44 -0.29 -22.18
CA VAL A 803 22.58 0.85 -22.53
C VAL A 803 21.16 0.41 -22.92
N CYS A 804 21.08 -0.70 -23.67
CA CYS A 804 19.84 -1.32 -24.13
C CYS A 804 19.79 -2.77 -23.64
N PRO A 805 19.46 -3.02 -22.36
CA PRO A 805 19.35 -4.39 -21.87
C PRO A 805 18.26 -5.15 -22.64
N THR A 806 18.58 -6.36 -23.04
CA THR A 806 17.63 -7.28 -23.72
C THR A 806 16.86 -8.14 -22.73
N GLU A 807 17.37 -8.21 -21.51
CA GLU A 807 16.87 -9.00 -20.41
C GLU A 807 15.61 -8.37 -19.81
N GLU A 808 14.61 -9.22 -19.57
CA GLU A 808 13.41 -8.79 -18.87
C GLU A 808 13.77 -8.26 -17.47
N SER A 809 13.26 -7.08 -17.16
CA SER A 809 13.60 -6.35 -15.95
C SER A 809 12.35 -5.88 -15.21
N LYS A 810 12.51 -5.63 -13.92
CA LYS A 810 11.47 -5.03 -13.06
C LYS A 810 12.02 -3.79 -12.37
N ALA A 811 11.15 -2.81 -12.13
CA ALA A 811 11.45 -1.57 -11.43
C ALA A 811 10.66 -1.49 -10.12
N CYS A 812 11.24 -0.88 -9.10
CA CYS A 812 10.55 -0.57 -7.85
C CYS A 812 9.68 0.67 -8.02
N THR A 813 8.40 0.60 -7.64
CA THR A 813 7.47 1.73 -7.74
C THR A 813 7.81 2.89 -6.81
N ARG A 814 8.60 2.68 -5.74
CA ARG A 814 8.92 3.74 -4.75
C ARG A 814 10.27 4.42 -4.96
N CYS A 815 11.27 3.69 -5.45
CA CYS A 815 12.62 4.24 -5.62
C CYS A 815 13.16 4.19 -7.03
N GLY A 816 12.52 3.47 -7.94
CA GLY A 816 13.02 3.27 -9.30
C GLY A 816 14.21 2.30 -9.38
N CYS A 817 14.50 1.54 -8.31
CA CYS A 817 15.47 0.45 -8.34
C CYS A 817 15.08 -0.53 -9.44
N VAL A 818 16.00 -0.81 -10.36
CA VAL A 818 15.84 -1.75 -11.46
C VAL A 818 16.63 -3.00 -11.16
N THR A 819 16.08 -4.16 -11.52
CA THR A 819 16.75 -5.44 -11.41
C THR A 819 16.24 -6.41 -12.48
N MET A 820 17.08 -7.32 -12.96
CA MET A 820 16.64 -8.35 -13.89
C MET A 820 15.62 -9.29 -13.23
N LEU A 821 14.61 -9.69 -13.99
CA LEU A 821 13.52 -10.53 -13.53
C LEU A 821 13.99 -11.98 -13.32
N ARG A 822 14.92 -12.44 -14.16
CA ARG A 822 15.59 -13.75 -14.03
C ARG A 822 17.06 -13.57 -13.71
N SER A 823 17.58 -14.42 -12.83
CA SER A 823 19.01 -14.41 -12.49
C SER A 823 19.84 -15.10 -13.55
N PRO A 824 20.99 -14.53 -13.95
CA PRO A 824 21.99 -15.26 -14.73
C PRO A 824 22.73 -16.31 -13.89
N ASN A 825 22.76 -16.18 -12.56
CA ASN A 825 23.56 -17.02 -11.67
C ASN A 825 22.69 -18.03 -10.90
N LYS A 826 23.14 -19.28 -10.82
CA LYS A 826 22.38 -20.40 -10.22
C LYS A 826 22.91 -20.89 -8.87
N THR A 827 23.94 -20.27 -8.30
CA THR A 827 24.47 -20.67 -6.98
C THR A 827 23.45 -20.49 -5.86
N ASN A 828 23.54 -21.31 -4.81
CA ASN A 828 22.64 -21.21 -3.66
C ASN A 828 22.77 -19.88 -2.92
N ALA A 829 23.98 -19.33 -2.81
CA ALA A 829 24.22 -18.04 -2.17
C ALA A 829 23.51 -16.89 -2.90
N MET A 830 23.62 -16.84 -4.23
CA MET A 830 22.93 -15.81 -5.03
C MET A 830 21.41 -16.00 -5.00
N LYS A 831 20.92 -17.24 -5.06
CA LYS A 831 19.48 -17.53 -4.88
C LYS A 831 18.98 -17.01 -3.52
N GLN A 832 19.71 -17.26 -2.43
CA GLN A 832 19.33 -16.77 -1.11
C GLN A 832 19.32 -15.23 -1.02
N TRP A 833 20.26 -14.55 -1.67
CA TRP A 833 20.23 -13.09 -1.82
C TRP A 833 18.95 -12.62 -2.51
N GLU A 834 18.64 -13.19 -3.67
CA GLU A 834 17.50 -12.77 -4.49
C GLU A 834 16.14 -13.07 -3.86
N GLN A 835 16.01 -14.20 -3.16
CA GLN A 835 14.77 -14.57 -2.47
C GLN A 835 14.32 -13.53 -1.43
N ARG A 836 15.26 -12.76 -0.85
CA ARG A 836 14.95 -11.65 0.07
C ARG A 836 14.17 -10.52 -0.61
N TRP A 837 14.36 -10.35 -1.92
CA TRP A 837 13.85 -9.23 -2.72
C TRP A 837 12.78 -9.65 -3.72
N ILE A 838 12.25 -10.88 -3.59
CA ILE A 838 11.27 -11.39 -4.55
C ILE A 838 9.96 -10.58 -4.48
N LYS A 839 9.50 -10.26 -3.25
CA LYS A 839 8.24 -9.55 -2.99
C LYS A 839 8.36 -8.04 -3.13
N ASN A 840 9.40 -7.47 -2.53
CA ASN A 840 9.58 -6.02 -2.41
C ASN A 840 11.04 -5.62 -2.64
N CYS A 841 11.25 -4.36 -3.01
CA CYS A 841 12.56 -3.73 -3.08
C CYS A 841 13.15 -3.48 -1.67
N LEU A 842 14.45 -3.16 -1.61
CA LEU A 842 15.16 -2.71 -0.40
C LEU A 842 14.43 -1.58 0.34
N CYS A 843 13.80 -0.66 -0.41
CA CYS A 843 13.04 0.44 0.18
C CYS A 843 11.61 0.06 0.60
N GLY A 844 11.23 -1.21 0.48
CA GLY A 844 9.88 -1.73 0.76
C GLY A 844 8.85 -1.45 -0.33
N GLY A 845 9.22 -0.78 -1.44
CA GLY A 845 8.33 -0.57 -2.58
C GLY A 845 8.08 -1.85 -3.38
N LEU A 846 6.96 -1.87 -4.10
CA LEU A 846 6.54 -3.01 -4.90
C LEU A 846 7.30 -3.07 -6.23
N TRP A 847 7.30 -4.23 -6.86
CA TRP A 847 7.89 -4.41 -8.18
C TRP A 847 6.86 -4.25 -9.28
N ARG A 848 7.20 -3.50 -10.33
CA ARG A 848 6.50 -3.51 -11.62
C ARG A 848 7.40 -4.08 -12.70
N ARG A 849 6.86 -4.89 -13.59
CA ARG A 849 7.56 -5.33 -14.80
C ARG A 849 7.78 -4.12 -15.70
N ILE A 850 8.99 -3.95 -16.21
CA ILE A 850 9.28 -2.92 -17.20
C ILE A 850 8.89 -3.51 -18.57
N PRO A 851 8.02 -2.86 -19.35
CA PRO A 851 7.74 -3.32 -20.71
C PRO A 851 9.04 -3.38 -21.52
N PRO A 852 9.23 -4.41 -22.37
CA PRO A 852 10.33 -4.38 -23.32
C PRO A 852 10.17 -3.11 -24.16
N THR A 853 11.19 -2.27 -24.17
CA THR A 853 11.21 -1.11 -25.08
C THR A 853 11.23 -1.69 -26.48
N PHE A 854 10.10 -1.62 -27.20
CA PHE A 854 10.11 -1.82 -28.65
C PHE A 854 11.10 -0.80 -29.21
N THR A 855 12.22 -1.32 -29.74
CA THR A 855 13.22 -0.55 -30.47
C THR A 855 12.62 0.10 -31.70
#